data_AF-W4L9R9-F1
#
_entry.id   AF-W4L9R9-F1
#
_cell.length_a   1.000
_cell.length_b   1.000
_cell.length_c   1.000
_cell.angle_alpha   90.00
_cell.angle_beta   90.00
_cell.angle_gamma   90.00
#
_symmetry.space_group_name_H-M   'P 1'
#
loop_
_entity.id
_entity.type
_entity.pdbx_description
1 polymer ?
#
loop_
_entity_poly.entity_id
_entity_poly.type
_entity_poly.pdbx_seq_one_letter_code
_entity_poly.pdbx_strand_id
1 'polypeptide(L)'
;MTRMQTGLSVDIYDGDTPSHRRKKIRTNPPHVLITTPDMLHAGLLAFHEAWASFFARLKYVVIDELHTYSGIFGTHVLHLFRRLNRVCAYYGSHPTYITSSATIGNPEQLASQLVNRPFHTVLENGAPAAARHFLFLNPAESPNTLAANLLRMSVLKQYRTIVFTRARVITELVYRWATQERPELRRLISSYRAGYLPEERRQIENALSSGDLLGVVSTSALELGIDIGGLDVCILVGYPGSIVNTWQRAGRVGRSGRESLIILIASKDALDQFFMKHPTQFFDRDVEAAVVDPANAYILKHHLTCAAREYPLTLSEPEYGMDGWQQAVDHLVQEGDLLQSADGDAWYAARKQPHRLVNLRTIGESWTIYEQGRQNLIGTVSGGQVYGECYDGAVYLHRGRQYLIQGRDPSKGQIQASEVDVPYYTRAKTEKETEILEELRSRPMPGFLAKLGRLKVSSQVVGFEKVRVGDQSVLSQHPLESPVQHFETVGFWLELDTHFKKDLRQHHFHHMGSIHAIEHAMKSLFPLLALSNRTDVGGICYTLHPQLRKSAIFVYDYHPGGIGLAEKGFAELDKLLEMTLHMVSRCDCDVGCPSCIHFPTCGAGNVPLDKAGSIHLLNVLTGRQTIDIASLPITELEDEPPMFADWEMEDAPDETPAPDQGPRIVVFDLETQRSAAEVGGWNKAYLGALVSGH
;
A
#
# COMPACT_ATOMS: atom_id res chain seq x y z
N MET A 1 12.79 29.04 -15.30
CA MET A 1 14.26 29.06 -15.22
C MET A 1 14.61 29.87 -13.98
N THR A 2 14.91 29.20 -12.87
CA THR A 2 15.38 29.87 -11.65
C THR A 2 16.90 29.91 -11.78
N ARG A 3 17.45 30.97 -12.39
CA ARG A 3 18.90 31.17 -12.39
C ARG A 3 19.30 31.42 -10.94
N MET A 4 20.00 30.47 -10.32
CA MET A 4 20.68 30.76 -9.06
C MET A 4 21.72 31.87 -9.34
N GLN A 5 21.97 32.73 -8.35
CA GLN A 5 22.94 33.83 -8.45
C GLN A 5 24.37 33.36 -8.79
N THR A 6 24.62 32.05 -8.80
CA THR A 6 25.90 31.38 -9.03
C THR A 6 26.20 31.03 -10.50
N GLY A 7 25.31 31.34 -11.45
CA GLY A 7 25.51 30.98 -12.88
C GLY A 7 25.23 29.51 -13.22
N LEU A 8 24.86 28.68 -12.22
CA LEU A 8 24.44 27.30 -12.40
C LEU A 8 23.02 27.23 -12.97
N SER A 9 22.81 26.31 -13.91
CA SER A 9 21.48 25.99 -14.45
C SER A 9 20.97 24.68 -13.85
N VAL A 10 19.70 24.70 -13.43
CA VAL A 10 18.99 23.55 -12.86
C VAL A 10 17.70 23.35 -13.64
N ASP A 11 17.43 22.12 -14.06
CA ASP A 11 16.16 21.74 -14.69
C ASP A 11 15.67 20.38 -14.20
N ILE A 12 14.34 20.21 -14.22
CA ILE A 12 13.65 18.96 -13.85
C ILE A 12 13.30 18.22 -15.15
N TYR A 13 13.54 16.91 -15.15
CA TYR A 13 13.24 16.00 -16.24
C TYR A 13 12.53 14.76 -15.70
N ASP A 14 11.21 14.84 -15.62
CA ASP A 14 10.31 13.85 -15.07
C ASP A 14 9.13 13.55 -16.03
N GLY A 15 8.17 12.74 -15.56
CA GLY A 15 6.92 12.42 -16.28
C GLY A 15 6.07 13.65 -16.60
N ASP A 16 6.10 14.67 -15.75
CA ASP A 16 5.31 15.91 -15.87
C ASP A 16 6.00 16.95 -16.78
N THR A 17 7.25 16.73 -17.18
CA THR A 17 8.00 17.65 -18.03
C THR A 17 7.46 17.65 -19.47
N PRO A 18 6.97 18.79 -20.00
CA PRO A 18 6.40 18.85 -21.35
C PRO A 18 7.39 18.45 -22.44
N SER A 19 6.89 17.87 -23.54
CA SER A 19 7.69 17.36 -24.66
C SER A 19 8.67 18.40 -25.25
N HIS A 20 8.21 19.65 -25.44
CA HIS A 20 9.04 20.75 -25.94
C HIS A 20 10.20 21.08 -24.97
N ARG A 21 9.95 21.01 -23.66
CA ARG A 21 10.95 21.26 -22.63
C ARG A 21 11.95 20.11 -22.53
N ARG A 22 11.50 18.86 -22.64
CA ARG A 22 12.38 17.68 -22.72
C ARG A 22 13.37 17.80 -23.87
N LYS A 23 12.92 18.24 -25.05
CA LYS A 23 13.80 18.46 -26.21
C LYS A 23 14.85 19.53 -25.91
N LYS A 24 14.44 20.65 -25.31
CA LYS A 24 15.35 21.75 -24.95
C LYS A 24 16.41 21.34 -23.93
N ILE A 25 16.02 20.62 -22.88
CA ILE A 25 16.93 20.09 -21.84
C ILE A 25 17.95 19.13 -22.49
N ARG A 26 17.53 18.26 -23.39
CA ARG A 26 18.43 17.31 -24.05
C ARG A 26 19.44 17.99 -24.98
N THR A 27 19.00 19.00 -25.73
CA THR A 27 19.88 19.76 -26.62
C THR A 27 20.91 20.59 -25.85
N ASN A 28 20.54 21.12 -24.68
CA ASN A 28 21.44 21.86 -23.82
C ASN A 28 21.27 21.42 -22.35
N PRO A 29 21.92 20.32 -21.94
CA PRO A 29 21.77 19.77 -20.59
C PRO A 29 22.16 20.78 -19.51
N PRO A 30 21.38 20.87 -18.40
CA PRO A 30 21.69 21.75 -17.28
C PRO A 30 22.92 21.26 -16.51
N HIS A 31 23.44 22.12 -15.62
CA HIS A 31 24.50 21.73 -14.69
C HIS A 31 23.98 20.74 -13.63
N VAL A 32 22.73 20.91 -13.20
CA VAL A 32 22.03 20.00 -12.29
C VAL A 32 20.74 19.54 -12.95
N LEU A 33 20.58 18.22 -13.06
CA LEU A 33 19.39 17.59 -13.62
C LEU A 33 18.69 16.80 -12.52
N ILE A 34 17.43 17.16 -12.23
CA ILE A 34 16.59 16.43 -11.28
C ILE A 34 15.69 15.49 -12.08
N THR A 35 15.74 14.20 -11.81
CA THR A 35 15.00 13.16 -12.56
C THR A 35 14.49 12.08 -11.63
N THR A 36 13.53 11.27 -12.09
CA THR A 36 13.07 10.05 -11.43
C THR A 36 13.80 8.81 -11.97
N PRO A 37 13.80 7.67 -11.24
CA PRO A 37 14.30 6.40 -11.77
C PRO A 37 13.63 5.99 -13.10
N ASP A 38 12.32 6.23 -13.21
CA ASP A 38 11.53 5.98 -14.41
C ASP A 38 12.06 6.76 -15.63
N MET A 39 12.36 8.05 -15.44
CA MET A 39 12.93 8.87 -16.51
C MET A 39 14.43 8.61 -16.74
N LEU A 40 15.18 8.20 -15.72
CA LEU A 40 16.55 7.72 -15.89
C LEU A 40 16.56 6.48 -16.81
N HIS A 41 15.66 5.54 -16.57
CA HIS A 41 15.50 4.33 -17.39
C HIS A 41 15.04 4.65 -18.82
N ALA A 42 13.89 5.31 -18.98
CA ALA A 42 13.23 5.45 -20.27
C ALA A 42 13.70 6.67 -21.08
N GLY A 43 14.22 7.71 -20.42
CA GLY A 43 14.53 9.00 -21.04
C GLY A 43 16.01 9.32 -21.18
N LEU A 44 16.85 8.80 -20.28
CA LEU A 44 18.29 9.05 -20.28
C LEU A 44 19.06 7.84 -20.81
N LEU A 45 19.01 6.69 -20.12
CA LEU A 45 19.81 5.52 -20.51
C LEU A 45 19.37 4.95 -21.85
N ALA A 46 18.07 4.83 -22.12
CA ALA A 46 17.55 4.38 -23.42
C ALA A 46 18.01 5.25 -24.62
N PHE A 47 18.47 6.48 -24.37
CA PHE A 47 18.88 7.46 -25.37
C PHE A 47 20.21 8.12 -25.00
N HIS A 48 21.12 7.36 -24.37
CA HIS A 48 22.33 7.91 -23.76
C HIS A 48 23.23 8.65 -24.77
N GLU A 49 23.18 8.31 -26.07
CA GLU A 49 23.93 9.03 -27.11
C GLU A 49 23.55 10.51 -27.18
N ALA A 50 22.27 10.82 -26.96
CA ALA A 50 21.78 12.19 -26.92
C ALA A 50 22.18 12.95 -25.64
N TRP A 51 22.69 12.24 -24.64
CA TRP A 51 23.16 12.77 -23.37
C TRP A 51 24.68 12.64 -23.20
N ALA A 52 25.42 12.28 -24.25
CA ALA A 52 26.86 11.98 -24.19
C ALA A 52 27.66 13.07 -23.47
N SER A 53 27.40 14.35 -23.79
CA SER A 53 28.11 15.47 -23.16
C SER A 53 27.81 15.62 -21.66
N PHE A 54 26.61 15.24 -21.22
CA PHE A 54 26.21 15.26 -19.82
C PHE A 54 26.89 14.12 -19.05
N PHE A 55 26.80 12.87 -19.56
CA PHE A 55 27.42 11.72 -18.92
C PHE A 55 28.95 11.82 -18.84
N ALA A 56 29.61 12.33 -19.89
CA ALA A 56 31.06 12.54 -19.90
C ALA A 56 31.55 13.53 -18.81
N ARG A 57 30.66 14.39 -18.28
CA ARG A 57 30.98 15.39 -17.25
C ARG A 57 30.30 15.10 -15.91
N LEU A 58 29.62 13.95 -15.76
CA LEU A 58 28.88 13.63 -14.56
C LEU A 58 29.85 13.30 -13.42
N LYS A 59 29.82 14.12 -12.36
CA LYS A 59 30.68 13.96 -11.18
C LYS A 59 29.95 13.44 -9.95
N TYR A 60 28.67 13.76 -9.83
CA TYR A 60 27.86 13.44 -8.66
C TYR A 60 26.52 12.86 -9.08
N VAL A 61 26.08 11.83 -8.36
CA VAL A 61 24.72 11.30 -8.43
C VAL A 61 24.14 11.37 -7.03
N VAL A 62 23.09 12.17 -6.86
CA VAL A 62 22.40 12.31 -5.57
C VAL A 62 21.16 11.44 -5.59
N ILE A 63 21.04 10.56 -4.60
CA ILE A 63 19.91 9.66 -4.42
C ILE A 63 19.18 10.08 -3.15
N ASP A 64 18.01 10.70 -3.32
CA ASP A 64 17.19 11.07 -2.18
C ASP A 64 16.26 9.92 -1.77
N GLU A 65 15.89 9.89 -0.49
CA GLU A 65 14.96 8.91 0.09
C GLU A 65 15.32 7.43 -0.21
N LEU A 66 16.59 7.05 0.00
CA LEU A 66 17.15 5.72 -0.33
C LEU A 66 16.28 4.55 0.11
N HIS A 67 15.68 4.62 1.30
CA HIS A 67 14.79 3.59 1.85
C HIS A 67 13.58 3.25 0.97
N THR A 68 13.17 4.15 0.07
CA THR A 68 12.08 3.89 -0.90
C THR A 68 12.48 2.87 -1.96
N TYR A 69 13.78 2.67 -2.18
CA TYR A 69 14.33 1.73 -3.16
C TYR A 69 14.60 0.38 -2.52
N SER A 70 13.53 -0.28 -2.06
CA SER A 70 13.57 -1.61 -1.43
C SER A 70 12.60 -2.58 -2.09
N GLY A 71 12.73 -3.86 -1.77
CA GLY A 71 11.96 -4.94 -2.38
C GLY A 71 12.15 -4.98 -3.89
N ILE A 72 11.08 -5.29 -4.61
CA ILE A 72 11.12 -5.44 -6.07
C ILE A 72 11.43 -4.14 -6.82
N PHE A 73 10.86 -3.02 -6.36
CA PHE A 73 11.21 -1.72 -6.92
C PHE A 73 12.69 -1.39 -6.68
N GLY A 74 13.19 -1.67 -5.48
CA GLY A 74 14.62 -1.55 -5.16
C GLY A 74 15.51 -2.40 -6.06
N THR A 75 15.14 -3.65 -6.34
CA THR A 75 15.86 -4.53 -7.26
C THR A 75 15.91 -3.98 -8.69
N HIS A 76 14.80 -3.41 -9.19
CA HIS A 76 14.80 -2.70 -10.47
C HIS A 76 15.76 -1.50 -10.47
N VAL A 77 15.75 -0.70 -9.40
CA VAL A 77 16.63 0.47 -9.24
C VAL A 77 18.11 0.05 -9.09
N LEU A 78 18.38 -1.07 -8.43
CA LEU A 78 19.72 -1.66 -8.36
C LEU A 78 20.29 -1.91 -9.75
N HIS A 79 19.54 -2.62 -10.60
CA HIS A 79 19.99 -2.88 -11.97
C HIS A 79 20.01 -1.62 -12.85
N LEU A 80 19.21 -0.61 -12.50
CA LEU A 80 19.27 0.69 -13.15
C LEU A 80 20.59 1.42 -12.85
N PHE A 81 21.06 1.39 -11.61
CA PHE A 81 22.36 1.99 -11.24
C PHE A 81 23.55 1.24 -11.82
N ARG A 82 23.49 -0.09 -11.91
CA ARG A 82 24.49 -0.88 -12.65
C ARG A 82 24.59 -0.43 -14.11
N ARG A 83 23.45 -0.27 -14.80
CA ARG A 83 23.41 0.27 -16.17
C ARG A 83 23.94 1.70 -16.26
N LEU A 84 23.58 2.57 -15.29
CA LEU A 84 24.13 3.92 -15.21
C LEU A 84 25.65 3.90 -15.07
N ASN A 85 26.21 3.06 -14.20
CA ASN A 85 27.65 2.91 -14.02
C ASN A 85 28.34 2.49 -15.32
N ARG A 86 27.76 1.52 -16.06
CA ARG A 86 28.27 1.09 -17.38
C ARG A 86 28.30 2.25 -18.38
N VAL A 87 27.20 2.99 -18.49
CA VAL A 87 27.09 4.14 -19.40
C VAL A 87 28.05 5.26 -19.01
N CYS A 88 28.21 5.56 -17.72
CA CYS A 88 29.17 6.56 -17.24
C CYS A 88 30.60 6.13 -17.59
N ALA A 89 30.97 4.88 -17.32
CA ALA A 89 32.29 4.34 -17.66
C ALA A 89 32.56 4.39 -19.17
N TYR A 90 31.56 4.08 -20.00
CA TYR A 90 31.66 4.21 -21.46
C TYR A 90 32.01 5.65 -21.91
N TYR A 91 31.45 6.66 -21.24
CA TYR A 91 31.78 8.07 -21.49
C TYR A 91 32.99 8.59 -20.69
N GLY A 92 33.70 7.72 -19.96
CA GLY A 92 34.90 8.07 -19.19
C GLY A 92 34.64 8.78 -17.87
N SER A 93 33.45 8.65 -17.29
CA SER A 93 33.11 9.25 -15.99
C SER A 93 32.82 8.19 -14.92
N HIS A 94 33.19 8.53 -13.68
CA HIS A 94 32.97 7.69 -12.50
C HIS A 94 32.39 8.56 -11.38
N PRO A 95 31.06 8.77 -11.37
CA PRO A 95 30.44 9.70 -10.43
C PRO A 95 30.55 9.21 -8.98
N THR A 96 30.68 10.17 -8.06
CA THR A 96 30.52 9.94 -6.62
C THR A 96 29.04 9.95 -6.27
N TYR A 97 28.62 8.96 -5.51
CA TYR A 97 27.24 8.85 -5.07
C TYR A 97 27.05 9.47 -3.69
N ILE A 98 25.97 10.22 -3.53
CA ILE A 98 25.57 10.85 -2.26
C ILE A 98 24.13 10.45 -2.02
N THR A 99 23.82 9.93 -0.83
CA THR A 99 22.46 9.47 -0.52
C THR A 99 21.91 10.10 0.75
N SER A 100 20.59 10.28 0.78
CA SER A 100 19.81 10.61 1.98
C SER A 100 18.77 9.53 2.21
N SER A 101 18.47 9.24 3.47
CA SER A 101 17.46 8.25 3.84
C SER A 101 16.81 8.61 5.18
N ALA A 102 15.55 8.23 5.35
CA ALA A 102 14.99 8.03 6.68
C ALA A 102 15.75 6.95 7.45
N THR A 103 15.57 6.92 8.77
CA THR A 103 16.12 5.87 9.64
C THR A 103 15.62 4.51 9.14
N ILE A 104 16.56 3.64 8.80
CA ILE A 104 16.35 2.23 8.42
C ILE A 104 17.40 1.38 9.13
N GLY A 105 17.15 0.08 9.28
CA GLY A 105 18.05 -0.81 10.01
C GLY A 105 19.42 -1.02 9.36
N ASN A 106 19.54 -0.83 8.04
CA ASN A 106 20.73 -1.21 7.26
C ASN A 106 21.09 -0.23 6.10
N PRO A 107 21.23 1.08 6.36
CA PRO A 107 21.40 2.09 5.31
C PRO A 107 22.66 1.90 4.47
N GLU A 108 23.79 1.58 5.10
CA GLU A 108 25.06 1.35 4.40
C GLU A 108 25.00 0.17 3.45
N GLN A 109 24.41 -0.93 3.92
CA GLN A 109 24.27 -2.16 3.16
C GLN A 109 23.35 -1.93 1.96
N LEU A 110 22.20 -1.30 2.18
CA LEU A 110 21.25 -0.99 1.11
C LEU A 110 21.89 -0.11 0.04
N ALA A 111 22.56 0.99 0.44
CA ALA A 111 23.23 1.90 -0.49
C ALA A 111 24.29 1.16 -1.30
N SER A 112 25.10 0.34 -0.62
CA SER A 112 26.19 -0.39 -1.26
C SER A 112 25.70 -1.42 -2.26
N GLN A 113 24.62 -2.14 -1.92
CA GLN A 113 23.99 -3.11 -2.82
C GLN A 113 23.31 -2.43 -4.00
N LEU A 114 22.55 -1.36 -3.78
CA LEU A 114 21.84 -0.61 -4.84
C LEU A 114 22.81 -0.04 -5.88
N VAL A 115 23.90 0.59 -5.43
CA VAL A 115 24.83 1.33 -6.31
C VAL A 115 26.01 0.46 -6.78
N ASN A 116 26.22 -0.68 -6.13
CA ASN A 116 27.37 -1.58 -6.35
C ASN A 116 28.72 -0.90 -6.04
N ARG A 117 28.80 -0.14 -4.95
CA ARG A 117 29.98 0.61 -4.49
C ARG A 117 30.02 0.68 -2.96
N PRO A 118 31.18 0.82 -2.30
CA PRO A 118 31.21 0.99 -0.84
C PRO A 118 30.60 2.34 -0.42
N PHE A 119 29.88 2.34 0.70
CA PHE A 119 29.33 3.54 1.34
C PHE A 119 29.86 3.69 2.76
N HIS A 120 29.80 4.91 3.26
CA HIS A 120 30.06 5.23 4.66
C HIS A 120 28.85 6.01 5.20
N THR A 121 28.23 5.48 6.25
CA THR A 121 27.04 6.12 6.84
C THR A 121 27.42 7.25 7.78
N VAL A 122 26.75 8.40 7.66
CA VAL A 122 26.86 9.51 8.62
C VAL A 122 25.62 9.48 9.52
N LEU A 123 25.81 9.04 10.77
CA LEU A 123 24.72 8.90 11.75
C LEU A 123 24.63 10.07 12.74
N GLU A 124 25.72 10.83 12.89
CA GLU A 124 25.76 11.96 13.81
C GLU A 124 24.83 13.08 13.33
N ASN A 125 23.85 13.42 14.16
CA ASN A 125 22.96 14.55 13.91
C ASN A 125 23.35 15.73 14.81
N GLY A 126 24.05 16.71 14.23
CA GLY A 126 24.39 17.97 14.89
C GLY A 126 23.31 19.06 14.76
N ALA A 127 22.15 18.77 14.16
CA ALA A 127 21.10 19.76 13.99
C ALA A 127 20.42 20.09 15.33
N PRO A 128 20.05 21.35 15.57
CA PRO A 128 19.35 21.73 16.79
C PRO A 128 17.98 21.02 16.87
N ALA A 129 17.80 20.21 17.90
CA ALA A 129 16.55 19.52 18.17
C ALA A 129 15.84 20.15 19.38
N ALA A 130 14.58 20.52 19.21
CA ALA A 130 13.69 20.90 20.31
C ALA A 130 12.88 19.69 20.79
N ALA A 131 12.21 19.83 21.93
CA ALA A 131 11.38 18.76 22.49
C ALA A 131 10.26 18.35 21.52
N ARG A 132 10.04 17.04 21.39
CA ARG A 132 8.94 16.46 20.60
C ARG A 132 8.03 15.71 21.54
N HIS A 133 6.76 16.10 21.56
CA HIS A 133 5.72 15.44 22.36
C HIS A 133 4.98 14.46 21.47
N PHE A 134 4.95 13.18 21.83
CA PHE A 134 4.23 12.14 21.08
C PHE A 134 3.05 11.62 21.92
N LEU A 135 1.83 11.82 21.44
CA LEU A 135 0.59 11.49 22.13
C LEU A 135 -0.17 10.38 21.40
N PHE A 136 -0.57 9.35 22.15
CA PHE A 136 -1.47 8.30 21.69
C PHE A 136 -2.88 8.63 22.18
N LEU A 137 -3.84 8.76 21.26
CA LEU A 137 -5.23 9.06 21.57
C LEU A 137 -6.14 7.93 21.09
N ASN A 138 -6.92 7.37 22.01
CA ASN A 138 -7.98 6.42 21.69
C ASN A 138 -9.35 7.11 21.89
N PRO A 139 -9.99 7.61 20.81
CA PRO A 139 -11.20 8.40 20.93
C PRO A 139 -12.43 7.53 21.21
N ALA A 140 -13.35 8.04 22.03
CA ALA A 140 -14.71 7.49 22.15
C ALA A 140 -15.58 7.85 20.93
N GLU A 141 -15.32 9.00 20.33
CA GLU A 141 -15.96 9.48 19.10
C GLU A 141 -15.24 8.99 17.83
N SER A 142 -15.75 9.39 16.65
CA SER A 142 -15.10 9.08 15.37
C SER A 142 -13.67 9.67 15.31
N PRO A 143 -12.65 8.85 14.99
CA PRO A 143 -11.25 9.31 14.86
C PRO A 143 -11.10 10.48 13.88
N ASN A 144 -11.86 10.46 12.78
CA ASN A 144 -11.77 11.48 11.75
C ASN A 144 -12.43 12.80 12.20
N THR A 145 -13.49 12.73 13.00
CA THR A 145 -14.15 13.91 13.59
C THR A 145 -13.22 14.58 14.59
N LEU A 146 -12.58 13.80 15.48
CA LEU A 146 -11.57 14.31 16.39
C LEU A 146 -10.41 14.97 15.64
N ALA A 147 -9.92 14.34 14.56
CA ALA A 147 -8.86 14.90 13.73
C ALA A 147 -9.24 16.25 13.11
N ALA A 148 -10.46 16.37 12.57
CA ALA A 148 -10.96 17.64 12.02
C ALA A 148 -11.07 18.73 13.10
N ASN A 149 -11.53 18.37 14.29
CA ASN A 149 -11.60 19.28 15.45
C ASN A 149 -10.21 19.75 15.89
N LEU A 150 -9.26 18.83 16.05
CA LEU A 150 -7.89 19.15 16.44
C LEU A 150 -7.18 20.03 15.40
N LEU A 151 -7.35 19.74 14.11
CA LEU A 151 -6.83 20.57 13.03
C LEU A 151 -7.39 22.00 13.11
N ARG A 152 -8.72 22.12 13.23
CA ARG A 152 -9.41 23.39 13.34
C ARG A 152 -8.91 24.20 14.54
N MET A 153 -8.82 23.57 15.71
CA MET A 153 -8.32 24.23 16.93
C MET A 153 -6.87 24.69 16.77
N SER A 154 -6.01 23.86 16.19
CA SER A 154 -4.60 24.16 15.99
C SER A 154 -4.41 25.36 15.05
N VAL A 155 -5.14 25.39 13.93
CA VAL A 155 -5.11 26.50 12.96
C VAL A 155 -5.65 27.79 13.58
N LEU A 156 -6.74 27.73 14.36
CA LEU A 156 -7.26 28.90 15.08
C LEU A 156 -6.25 29.46 16.11
N LYS A 157 -5.40 28.60 16.66
CA LYS A 157 -4.28 28.98 17.55
C LYS A 157 -2.99 29.34 16.81
N GLN A 158 -3.04 29.44 15.47
CA GLN A 158 -1.91 29.77 14.61
C GLN A 158 -0.78 28.73 14.61
N TYR A 159 -1.09 27.48 14.94
CA TYR A 159 -0.15 26.37 14.78
C TYR A 159 -0.23 25.77 13.38
N ARG A 160 0.92 25.63 12.74
CA ARG A 160 1.05 25.00 11.42
C ARG A 160 0.88 23.49 11.57
N THR A 161 -0.19 22.96 11.00
CA THR A 161 -0.68 21.61 11.30
C THR A 161 -0.81 20.76 10.06
N ILE A 162 -0.32 19.53 10.12
CA ILE A 162 -0.53 18.51 9.10
C ILE A 162 -1.35 17.35 9.65
N VAL A 163 -2.33 16.88 8.90
CA VAL A 163 -3.13 15.68 9.22
C VAL A 163 -2.90 14.63 8.15
N PHE A 164 -2.40 13.47 8.53
CA PHE A 164 -2.26 12.32 7.65
C PHE A 164 -3.45 11.36 7.81
N THR A 165 -4.01 10.94 6.69
CA THR A 165 -5.16 10.02 6.60
C THR A 165 -4.81 8.85 5.67
N ARG A 166 -5.46 7.69 5.85
CA ARG A 166 -5.15 6.47 5.06
C ARG A 166 -5.76 6.45 3.66
N ALA A 167 -6.86 7.19 3.44
CA ALA A 167 -7.61 7.15 2.19
C ALA A 167 -7.94 8.55 1.68
N ARG A 168 -7.94 8.72 0.35
CA ARG A 168 -8.22 10.00 -0.32
C ARG A 168 -9.58 10.57 0.04
N VAL A 169 -10.60 9.71 0.11
CA VAL A 169 -11.96 10.08 0.53
C VAL A 169 -11.93 10.67 1.94
N ILE A 170 -11.24 10.02 2.88
CA ILE A 170 -11.12 10.50 4.27
C ILE A 170 -10.36 11.83 4.33
N THR A 171 -9.31 12.02 3.51
CA THR A 171 -8.60 13.31 3.40
C THR A 171 -9.56 14.46 3.10
N GLU A 172 -10.44 14.27 2.12
CA GLU A 172 -11.40 15.30 1.69
C GLU A 172 -12.52 15.50 2.73
N LEU A 173 -12.97 14.43 3.39
CA LEU A 173 -13.97 14.51 4.46
C LEU A 173 -13.44 15.27 5.70
N VAL A 174 -12.22 14.96 6.15
CA VAL A 174 -11.60 15.68 7.29
C VAL A 174 -11.41 17.16 6.96
N TYR A 175 -10.98 17.48 5.73
CA TYR A 175 -10.91 18.87 5.27
C TYR A 175 -12.28 19.55 5.28
N ARG A 176 -13.33 18.89 4.78
CA ARG A 176 -14.69 19.41 4.77
C ARG A 176 -15.19 19.65 6.20
N TRP A 177 -15.06 18.68 7.10
CA TRP A 177 -15.49 18.84 8.50
C TRP A 177 -14.75 19.94 9.24
N ALA A 178 -13.44 20.10 8.99
CA ALA A 178 -12.66 21.17 9.60
C ALA A 178 -13.09 22.58 9.16
N THR A 179 -13.69 22.71 7.96
CA THR A 179 -14.03 24.00 7.34
C THR A 179 -15.53 24.29 7.22
N GLN A 180 -16.40 23.29 7.39
CA GLN A 180 -17.85 23.43 7.15
C GLN A 180 -18.52 24.42 8.10
N GLU A 181 -18.19 24.38 9.40
CA GLU A 181 -18.74 25.29 10.40
C GLU A 181 -18.04 26.67 10.42
N ARG A 182 -16.88 26.78 9.76
CA ARG A 182 -16.01 27.98 9.74
C ARG A 182 -15.47 28.21 8.32
N PRO A 183 -16.30 28.70 7.38
CA PRO A 183 -15.90 28.87 5.98
C PRO A 183 -14.67 29.75 5.77
N GLU A 184 -14.38 30.67 6.70
CA GLU A 184 -13.18 31.51 6.72
C GLU A 184 -11.88 30.71 6.80
N LEU A 185 -11.91 29.45 7.28
CA LEU A 185 -10.74 28.57 7.35
C LEU A 185 -10.36 27.98 5.99
N ARG A 186 -11.22 28.05 4.96
CA ARG A 186 -10.90 27.55 3.60
C ARG A 186 -9.72 28.28 2.95
N ARG A 187 -9.35 29.47 3.44
CA ARG A 187 -8.16 30.20 3.00
C ARG A 187 -6.87 29.76 3.71
N LEU A 188 -7.00 29.06 4.85
CA LEU A 188 -5.88 28.65 5.72
C LEU A 188 -5.65 27.14 5.71
N ILE A 189 -6.64 26.35 5.32
CA ILE A 189 -6.61 24.89 5.31
C ILE A 189 -6.82 24.40 3.87
N SER A 190 -6.06 23.40 3.44
CA SER A 190 -6.28 22.68 2.19
C SER A 190 -6.20 21.17 2.38
N SER A 191 -6.86 20.39 1.53
CA SER A 191 -6.52 18.98 1.30
C SER A 191 -5.35 18.87 0.31
N TYR A 192 -4.62 17.75 0.33
CA TYR A 192 -3.54 17.42 -0.59
C TYR A 192 -3.46 15.91 -0.82
N ARG A 193 -3.57 15.46 -2.06
CA ARG A 193 -3.49 14.03 -2.39
C ARG A 193 -2.90 13.78 -3.78
N ALA A 194 -2.43 12.56 -4.00
CA ALA A 194 -2.14 12.08 -5.34
C ALA A 194 -3.43 12.12 -6.19
N GLY A 195 -3.31 12.61 -7.43
CA GLY A 195 -4.43 12.83 -8.37
C GLY A 195 -4.89 14.28 -8.53
N TYR A 196 -4.34 15.21 -7.73
CA TYR A 196 -4.45 16.65 -8.02
C TYR A 196 -3.56 17.04 -9.19
N LEU A 197 -3.92 18.15 -9.84
CA LEU A 197 -3.15 18.64 -10.98
C LEU A 197 -1.76 19.10 -10.54
N PRO A 198 -0.73 18.95 -11.38
CA PRO A 198 0.62 19.41 -11.06
C PRO A 198 0.67 20.89 -10.64
N GLU A 199 -0.12 21.77 -11.28
CA GLU A 199 -0.20 23.18 -10.93
C GLU A 199 -0.80 23.39 -9.53
N GLU A 200 -1.84 22.64 -9.17
CA GLU A 200 -2.50 22.73 -7.87
C GLU A 200 -1.60 22.26 -6.74
N ARG A 201 -0.89 21.13 -6.94
CA ARG A 201 0.09 20.63 -5.97
C ARG A 201 1.14 21.70 -5.68
N ARG A 202 1.74 22.29 -6.72
CA ARG A 202 2.72 23.37 -6.58
C ARG A 202 2.15 24.61 -5.86
N GLN A 203 0.90 24.96 -6.12
CA GLN A 203 0.24 26.08 -5.41
C GLN A 203 0.12 25.79 -3.91
N ILE A 204 -0.33 24.59 -3.53
CA ILE A 204 -0.49 24.18 -2.13
C ILE A 204 0.89 24.09 -1.45
N GLU A 205 1.88 23.49 -2.10
CA GLU A 205 3.25 23.40 -1.61
C GLU A 205 3.86 24.79 -1.34
N ASN A 206 3.71 25.71 -2.29
CA ASN A 206 4.20 27.09 -2.14
C ASN A 206 3.48 27.82 -1.00
N ALA A 207 2.14 27.69 -0.91
CA ALA A 207 1.35 28.34 0.12
C ALA A 207 1.64 27.76 1.52
N LEU A 208 1.98 26.48 1.61
CA LEU A 208 2.48 25.91 2.85
C LEU A 208 3.85 26.49 3.19
N SER A 209 4.81 26.49 2.25
CA SER A 209 6.16 27.01 2.48
C SER A 209 6.19 28.50 2.87
N SER A 210 5.35 29.33 2.24
CA SER A 210 5.21 30.76 2.55
C SER A 210 4.52 31.03 3.89
N GLY A 211 3.76 30.07 4.42
CA GLY A 211 2.94 30.23 5.62
C GLY A 211 1.54 30.81 5.36
N ASP A 212 1.14 30.97 4.10
CA ASP A 212 -0.23 31.38 3.73
C ASP A 212 -1.26 30.29 4.11
N LEU A 213 -0.84 29.02 4.04
CA LEU A 213 -1.58 27.89 4.59
C LEU A 213 -1.02 27.48 5.96
N LEU A 214 -1.92 27.38 6.94
CA LEU A 214 -1.63 26.92 8.29
C LEU A 214 -2.02 25.46 8.50
N GLY A 215 -2.88 24.88 7.66
CA GLY A 215 -3.37 23.53 7.80
C GLY A 215 -3.34 22.75 6.50
N VAL A 216 -2.90 21.49 6.54
CA VAL A 216 -3.06 20.57 5.40
C VAL A 216 -3.51 19.19 5.83
N VAL A 217 -4.49 18.63 5.13
CA VAL A 217 -4.90 17.23 5.27
C VAL A 217 -4.36 16.45 4.08
N SER A 218 -3.62 15.37 4.30
CA SER A 218 -3.00 14.60 3.24
C SER A 218 -3.07 13.09 3.41
N THR A 219 -2.90 12.36 2.31
CA THR A 219 -2.51 10.95 2.32
C THR A 219 -1.00 10.81 2.50
N SER A 220 -0.40 9.68 2.12
CA SER A 220 1.08 9.55 1.99
C SER A 220 1.70 10.48 0.93
N ALA A 221 0.92 11.30 0.23
CA ALA A 221 1.43 12.16 -0.85
C ALA A 221 2.36 13.28 -0.34
N LEU A 222 2.21 13.72 0.93
CA LEU A 222 3.15 14.63 1.61
C LEU A 222 4.15 13.90 2.52
N GLU A 223 4.22 12.57 2.44
CA GLU A 223 5.20 11.78 3.19
C GLU A 223 6.61 11.95 2.64
N LEU A 224 6.75 12.29 1.35
CA LEU A 224 8.01 12.32 0.59
C LEU A 224 8.52 13.76 0.38
N GLY A 225 9.82 13.98 0.62
CA GLY A 225 10.71 15.00 -0.01
C GLY A 225 10.36 16.50 -0.01
N ILE A 226 9.15 16.94 0.33
CA ILE A 226 8.78 18.36 0.20
C ILE A 226 9.21 19.13 1.47
N ASP A 227 9.91 20.24 1.27
CA ASP A 227 10.20 21.19 2.34
C ASP A 227 8.98 22.08 2.61
N ILE A 228 8.08 21.58 3.45
CA ILE A 228 6.82 22.24 3.81
C ILE A 228 7.08 23.42 4.80
N GLY A 229 8.34 23.68 5.16
CA GLY A 229 8.70 24.62 6.24
C GLY A 229 8.31 24.05 7.62
N GLY A 230 8.90 24.58 8.69
CA GLY A 230 8.69 24.05 10.05
C GLY A 230 7.21 24.00 10.46
N LEU A 231 6.64 22.79 10.52
CA LEU A 231 5.32 22.53 11.06
C LEU A 231 5.40 22.34 12.58
N ASP A 232 4.31 22.67 13.28
CA ASP A 232 4.22 22.61 14.73
C ASP A 232 3.51 21.32 15.20
N VAL A 233 2.45 20.91 14.49
CA VAL A 233 1.58 19.79 14.89
C VAL A 233 1.39 18.77 13.76
N CYS A 234 1.56 17.48 14.07
CA CYS A 234 1.31 16.36 13.18
C CYS A 234 0.23 15.47 13.77
N ILE A 235 -0.84 15.24 13.03
CA ILE A 235 -1.95 14.36 13.44
C ILE A 235 -1.99 13.17 12.49
N LEU A 236 -1.87 11.97 13.03
CA LEU A 236 -1.94 10.71 12.29
C LEU A 236 -3.28 10.05 12.60
N VAL A 237 -4.15 9.97 11.59
CA VAL A 237 -5.46 9.33 11.72
C VAL A 237 -5.34 7.85 11.36
N GLY A 238 -5.17 7.05 12.40
CA GLY A 238 -4.79 5.64 12.34
C GLY A 238 -3.31 5.41 12.12
N TYR A 239 -2.83 4.22 12.48
CA TYR A 239 -1.44 3.86 12.29
C TYR A 239 -1.09 3.77 10.79
N PRO A 240 0.01 4.41 10.34
CA PRO A 240 0.47 4.42 8.94
C PRO A 240 0.81 3.07 8.30
N GLY A 241 0.81 1.98 9.07
CA GLY A 241 1.12 0.62 8.61
C GLY A 241 2.53 0.15 8.95
N SER A 242 3.50 1.07 9.05
CA SER A 242 4.87 0.80 9.51
C SER A 242 5.40 1.89 10.45
N ILE A 243 6.39 1.53 11.27
CA ILE A 243 7.06 2.46 12.19
C ILE A 243 7.83 3.51 11.38
N VAL A 244 8.51 3.09 10.32
CA VAL A 244 9.22 3.98 9.38
C VAL A 244 8.30 5.08 8.84
N ASN A 245 7.13 4.72 8.29
CA ASN A 245 6.18 5.68 7.74
C ASN A 245 5.66 6.64 8.82
N THR A 246 5.49 6.13 10.05
CA THR A 246 5.08 6.94 11.20
C THR A 246 6.12 7.99 11.53
N TRP A 247 7.40 7.61 11.60
CA TRP A 247 8.51 8.53 11.87
C TRP A 247 8.76 9.51 10.72
N GLN A 248 8.58 9.12 9.47
CA GLN A 248 8.69 10.03 8.33
C GLN A 248 7.64 11.13 8.37
N ARG A 249 6.38 10.76 8.67
CA ARG A 249 5.28 11.71 8.83
C ARG A 249 5.49 12.59 10.06
N ALA A 250 5.92 12.01 11.18
CA ALA A 250 6.27 12.76 12.39
C ALA A 250 7.47 13.70 12.18
N GLY A 251 8.44 13.33 11.36
CA GLY A 251 9.63 14.14 11.03
C GLY A 251 9.34 15.41 10.21
N ARG A 252 8.08 15.62 9.82
CA ARG A 252 7.61 16.86 9.17
C ARG A 252 7.42 18.01 10.16
N VAL A 253 7.32 17.73 11.46
CA VAL A 253 7.21 18.76 12.51
C VAL A 253 8.52 18.97 13.28
N GLY A 254 8.74 20.20 13.75
CA GLY A 254 9.86 20.52 14.65
C GLY A 254 11.20 20.89 13.98
N ARG A 255 11.17 21.56 12.81
CA ARG A 255 12.38 21.91 12.03
C ARG A 255 13.03 23.27 12.35
N SER A 256 12.62 23.98 13.41
CA SER A 256 13.10 25.34 13.70
C SER A 256 13.37 25.62 15.18
N GLY A 257 13.80 24.61 15.95
CA GLY A 257 14.11 24.77 17.38
C GLY A 257 12.89 25.06 18.28
N ARG A 258 11.68 24.95 17.73
CA ARG A 258 10.41 25.00 18.49
C ARG A 258 9.94 23.60 18.82
N GLU A 259 9.30 23.46 19.98
CA GLU A 259 8.67 22.21 20.37
C GLU A 259 7.62 21.80 19.34
N SER A 260 7.47 20.50 19.13
CA SER A 260 6.46 19.95 18.23
C SER A 260 5.58 18.91 18.91
N LEU A 261 4.37 18.74 18.38
CA LEU A 261 3.39 17.77 18.86
C LEU A 261 3.03 16.79 17.75
N ILE A 262 3.13 15.50 18.05
CA ILE A 262 2.68 14.40 17.21
C ILE A 262 1.53 13.69 17.93
N ILE A 263 0.41 13.51 17.26
CA ILE A 263 -0.78 12.85 17.80
C ILE A 263 -1.13 11.67 16.92
N LEU A 264 -1.06 10.45 17.45
CA LEU A 264 -1.59 9.26 16.81
C LEU A 264 -3.00 8.99 17.34
N ILE A 265 -4.01 9.17 16.50
CA ILE A 265 -5.41 8.89 16.81
C ILE A 265 -5.72 7.46 16.34
N ALA A 266 -6.06 6.57 17.26
CA ALA A 266 -6.43 5.20 16.92
C ALA A 266 -7.78 5.11 16.23
N SER A 267 -7.86 4.26 15.22
CA SER A 267 -9.10 3.73 14.66
C SER A 267 -9.55 2.48 15.43
N LYS A 268 -10.71 1.92 15.07
CA LYS A 268 -11.17 0.61 15.58
C LYS A 268 -10.37 -0.59 15.05
N ASP A 269 -9.36 -0.33 14.22
CA ASP A 269 -8.47 -1.36 13.66
C ASP A 269 -7.66 -2.03 14.78
N ALA A 270 -7.50 -3.34 14.69
CA ALA A 270 -6.87 -4.12 15.73
C ALA A 270 -5.37 -3.78 15.93
N LEU A 271 -4.71 -3.26 14.89
CA LEU A 271 -3.33 -2.74 14.95
C LEU A 271 -3.24 -1.43 15.74
N ASP A 272 -4.17 -0.51 15.49
CA ASP A 272 -4.26 0.75 16.22
C ASP A 272 -4.54 0.49 17.71
N GLN A 273 -5.51 -0.38 18.00
CA GLN A 273 -5.89 -0.73 19.37
C GLN A 273 -4.78 -1.45 20.13
N PHE A 274 -3.96 -2.25 19.44
CA PHE A 274 -2.78 -2.86 20.05
C PHE A 274 -1.79 -1.81 20.54
N PHE A 275 -1.42 -0.83 19.72
CA PHE A 275 -0.48 0.22 20.13
C PHE A 275 -1.05 1.14 21.21
N MET A 276 -2.37 1.34 21.26
CA MET A 276 -3.00 2.06 22.36
C MET A 276 -2.88 1.31 23.70
N LYS A 277 -2.95 -0.02 23.68
CA LYS A 277 -2.76 -0.86 24.89
C LYS A 277 -1.29 -1.06 25.25
N HIS A 278 -0.41 -1.07 24.26
CA HIS A 278 1.02 -1.34 24.41
C HIS A 278 1.88 -0.26 23.73
N PRO A 279 1.87 0.99 24.23
CA PRO A 279 2.57 2.09 23.56
C PRO A 279 4.09 1.95 23.57
N THR A 280 4.69 1.30 24.57
CA THR A 280 6.15 1.07 24.63
C THR A 280 6.64 0.22 23.45
N GLN A 281 5.83 -0.76 23.02
CA GLN A 281 6.12 -1.60 21.86
C GLN A 281 6.23 -0.82 20.54
N PHE A 282 5.69 0.40 20.47
CA PHE A 282 5.89 1.26 19.30
C PHE A 282 7.30 1.85 19.26
N PHE A 283 7.88 2.20 20.42
CA PHE A 283 9.19 2.85 20.53
C PHE A 283 10.35 1.86 20.62
N ASP A 284 10.12 0.69 21.21
CA ASP A 284 11.16 -0.32 21.46
C ASP A 284 11.46 -1.22 20.25
N ARG A 285 10.64 -1.13 19.19
CA ARG A 285 10.81 -1.96 18.00
C ARG A 285 11.97 -1.48 17.15
N ASP A 286 12.80 -2.44 16.73
CA ASP A 286 13.83 -2.20 15.72
C ASP A 286 13.22 -1.74 14.41
N VAL A 287 13.92 -0.83 13.74
CA VAL A 287 13.51 -0.32 12.43
C VAL A 287 13.78 -1.38 11.37
N GLU A 288 12.81 -1.62 10.50
CA GLU A 288 12.93 -2.69 9.49
C GLU A 288 14.16 -2.48 8.57
N ALA A 289 14.81 -3.59 8.21
CA ALA A 289 15.84 -3.60 7.19
C ALA A 289 15.21 -3.55 5.79
N ALA A 290 15.79 -2.73 4.92
CA ALA A 290 15.42 -2.66 3.51
C ALA A 290 16.30 -3.63 2.71
N VAL A 291 15.67 -4.43 1.85
CA VAL A 291 16.32 -5.53 1.13
C VAL A 291 16.16 -5.37 -0.37
N VAL A 292 17.14 -5.85 -1.14
CA VAL A 292 17.13 -5.91 -2.61
C VAL A 292 17.78 -7.22 -3.05
N ASP A 293 17.32 -7.77 -4.18
CA ASP A 293 17.79 -9.06 -4.69
C ASP A 293 18.42 -8.92 -6.08
N PRO A 294 19.75 -8.70 -6.18
CA PRO A 294 20.41 -8.55 -7.47
C PRO A 294 20.36 -9.83 -8.33
N ALA A 295 20.08 -11.00 -7.76
CA ALA A 295 20.05 -12.28 -8.46
C ALA A 295 18.63 -12.67 -8.90
N ASN A 296 17.63 -11.79 -8.72
CA ASN A 296 16.27 -12.05 -9.15
C ASN A 296 16.21 -12.25 -10.67
N ALA A 297 16.10 -13.51 -11.11
CA ALA A 297 16.17 -13.89 -12.52
C ALA A 297 15.11 -13.20 -13.38
N TYR A 298 13.91 -13.00 -12.83
CA TYR A 298 12.80 -12.34 -13.52
C TYR A 298 13.12 -10.88 -13.83
N ILE A 299 13.76 -10.15 -12.92
CA ILE A 299 14.12 -8.74 -13.15
C ILE A 299 15.43 -8.63 -13.95
N LEU A 300 16.40 -9.46 -13.61
CA LEU A 300 17.73 -9.45 -14.22
C LEU A 300 17.66 -9.60 -15.73
N LYS A 301 16.85 -10.55 -16.25
CA LYS A 301 16.74 -10.79 -17.69
C LYS A 301 16.30 -9.55 -18.48
N HIS A 302 15.34 -8.79 -17.94
CA HIS A 302 14.83 -7.56 -18.54
C HIS A 302 15.87 -6.43 -18.50
N HIS A 303 16.64 -6.35 -17.42
CA HIS A 303 17.68 -5.33 -17.31
C HIS A 303 18.93 -5.66 -18.15
N LEU A 304 19.29 -6.94 -18.31
CA LEU A 304 20.40 -7.37 -19.18
C LEU A 304 20.11 -7.05 -20.65
N THR A 305 18.89 -7.27 -21.14
CA THR A 305 18.52 -6.88 -22.51
C THR A 305 18.58 -5.36 -22.71
N CYS A 306 18.15 -4.57 -21.71
CA CYS A 306 18.34 -3.12 -21.75
C CYS A 306 19.82 -2.73 -21.75
N ALA A 307 20.61 -3.36 -20.89
CA ALA A 307 22.05 -3.13 -20.76
C ALA A 307 22.77 -3.42 -22.09
N ALA A 308 22.47 -4.55 -22.73
CA ALA A 308 23.03 -4.92 -24.03
C ALA A 308 22.62 -3.98 -25.18
N ARG A 309 21.45 -3.32 -25.07
CA ARG A 309 21.03 -2.29 -26.03
C ARG A 309 21.80 -0.98 -25.86
N GLU A 310 22.12 -0.60 -24.63
CA GLU A 310 22.88 0.61 -24.30
C GLU A 310 24.35 0.45 -24.72
N TYR A 311 24.97 -0.63 -24.26
CA TYR A 311 26.34 -0.99 -24.61
C TYR A 311 26.47 -2.51 -24.56
N PRO A 312 27.06 -3.16 -25.59
CA PRO A 312 27.14 -4.61 -25.65
C PRO A 312 27.68 -5.20 -24.34
N LEU A 313 27.04 -6.26 -23.85
CA LEU A 313 27.59 -7.01 -22.72
C LEU A 313 28.85 -7.70 -23.20
N THR A 314 29.88 -7.79 -22.35
CA THR A 314 31.13 -8.50 -22.68
C THR A 314 31.45 -9.54 -21.63
N LEU A 315 32.40 -10.44 -21.90
CA LEU A 315 32.82 -11.49 -20.96
C LEU A 315 33.30 -10.93 -19.61
N SER A 316 33.87 -9.73 -19.64
CA SER A 316 34.29 -9.00 -18.44
C SER A 316 33.30 -7.87 -18.19
N GLU A 317 32.29 -8.14 -17.36
CA GLU A 317 31.26 -7.16 -17.02
C GLU A 317 31.31 -6.79 -15.52
N PRO A 318 32.09 -5.76 -15.11
CA PRO A 318 32.32 -5.45 -13.70
C PRO A 318 31.06 -5.16 -12.89
N GLU A 319 30.00 -4.64 -13.53
CA GLU A 319 28.73 -4.32 -12.86
C GLU A 319 27.82 -5.55 -12.69
N TYR A 320 28.09 -6.64 -13.41
CA TYR A 320 27.27 -7.86 -13.40
C TYR A 320 28.03 -9.11 -12.99
N GLY A 321 29.33 -9.04 -12.68
CA GLY A 321 30.16 -10.15 -12.21
C GLY A 321 29.78 -10.73 -10.84
N MET A 322 28.52 -11.11 -10.69
CA MET A 322 27.89 -11.75 -9.53
C MET A 322 27.47 -13.16 -9.90
N ASP A 323 27.23 -14.01 -8.91
CA ASP A 323 26.80 -15.38 -9.18
C ASP A 323 25.49 -15.43 -10.02
N GLY A 324 25.46 -16.32 -11.01
CA GLY A 324 24.29 -16.55 -11.87
C GLY A 324 24.13 -15.62 -13.09
N TRP A 325 24.91 -14.54 -13.21
CA TRP A 325 24.74 -13.60 -14.33
C TRP A 325 25.01 -14.22 -15.72
N GLN A 326 26.06 -15.06 -15.82
CA GLN A 326 26.42 -15.72 -17.08
C GLN A 326 25.32 -16.69 -17.53
N GLN A 327 24.74 -17.44 -16.58
CA GLN A 327 23.62 -18.34 -16.85
C GLN A 327 22.39 -17.55 -17.35
N ALA A 328 22.15 -16.36 -16.80
CA ALA A 328 21.08 -15.49 -17.27
C ALA A 328 21.33 -14.99 -18.71
N VAL A 329 22.58 -14.65 -19.06
CA VAL A 329 22.95 -14.28 -20.44
C VAL A 329 22.76 -15.47 -21.38
N ASP A 330 23.24 -16.65 -21.01
CA ASP A 330 23.13 -17.86 -21.83
C ASP A 330 21.66 -18.24 -22.07
N HIS A 331 20.81 -18.10 -21.05
CA HIS A 331 19.36 -18.31 -21.16
C HIS A 331 18.71 -17.31 -22.12
N LEU A 332 19.05 -16.02 -22.01
CA LEU A 332 18.55 -14.98 -22.92
C LEU A 332 18.99 -15.21 -24.37
N VAL A 333 20.17 -15.79 -24.61
CA VAL A 333 20.62 -16.19 -25.95
C VAL A 333 19.78 -17.35 -26.47
N GLN A 334 19.49 -18.34 -25.62
CA GLN A 334 18.61 -19.47 -25.99
C GLN A 334 17.18 -19.02 -26.31
N GLU A 335 16.64 -18.05 -25.56
CA GLU A 335 15.33 -17.44 -25.80
C GLU A 335 15.31 -16.51 -27.03
N GLY A 336 16.48 -16.15 -27.58
CA GLY A 336 16.63 -15.25 -28.72
C GLY A 336 16.46 -13.76 -28.39
N ASP A 337 16.47 -13.40 -27.11
CA ASP A 337 16.40 -12.01 -26.63
C ASP A 337 17.77 -11.32 -26.67
N LEU A 338 18.86 -12.08 -26.59
CA LEU A 338 20.23 -11.64 -26.84
C LEU A 338 20.84 -12.36 -28.05
N LEU A 339 21.69 -11.64 -28.78
CA LEU A 339 22.44 -12.16 -29.93
C LEU A 339 23.93 -12.07 -29.61
N GLN A 340 24.65 -13.18 -29.77
CA GLN A 340 26.09 -13.24 -29.56
C GLN A 340 26.86 -12.80 -30.82
N SER A 341 27.98 -12.10 -30.65
CA SER A 341 28.93 -11.78 -31.72
C SER A 341 29.52 -13.04 -32.35
N ALA A 342 30.00 -12.94 -33.58
CA ALA A 342 30.69 -14.06 -34.25
C ALA A 342 31.95 -14.51 -33.48
N ASP A 343 32.63 -13.55 -32.83
CA ASP A 343 33.82 -13.80 -32.02
C ASP A 343 33.51 -14.36 -30.62
N GLY A 344 32.23 -14.39 -30.23
CA GLY A 344 31.75 -14.97 -28.97
C GLY A 344 31.97 -14.11 -27.73
N ASP A 345 32.49 -12.90 -27.88
CA ASP A 345 32.97 -12.02 -26.80
C ASP A 345 31.99 -10.90 -26.40
N ALA A 346 30.92 -10.70 -27.19
CA ALA A 346 29.96 -9.64 -26.98
C ALA A 346 28.52 -10.10 -27.23
N TRP A 347 27.57 -9.55 -26.46
CA TRP A 347 26.14 -9.81 -26.62
C TRP A 347 25.35 -8.51 -26.82
N TYR A 348 24.43 -8.57 -27.78
CA TYR A 348 23.60 -7.46 -28.23
C TYR A 348 22.13 -7.77 -27.98
N ALA A 349 21.33 -6.75 -27.67
CA ALA A 349 19.89 -6.92 -27.60
C ALA A 349 19.31 -7.24 -28.99
N ALA A 350 18.48 -8.29 -29.09
CA ALA A 350 17.76 -8.60 -30.32
C ALA A 350 16.72 -7.51 -30.65
N ARG A 351 16.12 -6.92 -29.61
CA ARG A 351 15.12 -5.84 -29.74
C ARG A 351 15.78 -4.46 -29.80
N LYS A 352 15.20 -3.57 -30.61
CA LYS A 352 15.65 -2.16 -30.71
C LYS A 352 15.30 -1.31 -29.49
N GLN A 353 14.21 -1.63 -28.79
CA GLN A 353 13.67 -0.84 -27.66
C GLN A 353 13.20 -1.74 -26.49
N PRO A 354 14.10 -2.54 -25.88
CA PRO A 354 13.77 -3.40 -24.74
C PRO A 354 13.30 -2.59 -23.51
N HIS A 355 13.77 -1.36 -23.35
CA HIS A 355 13.36 -0.44 -22.26
C HIS A 355 11.85 -0.25 -22.13
N ARG A 356 11.08 -0.37 -23.23
CA ARG A 356 9.60 -0.25 -23.18
C ARG A 356 8.91 -1.41 -22.48
N LEU A 357 9.59 -2.55 -22.34
CA LEU A 357 9.05 -3.75 -21.70
C LEU A 357 9.31 -3.77 -20.19
N VAL A 358 10.14 -2.85 -19.69
CA VAL A 358 10.49 -2.79 -18.26
C VAL A 358 9.66 -1.71 -17.60
N ASN A 359 8.73 -2.12 -16.76
CA ASN A 359 8.00 -1.20 -15.91
C ASN A 359 8.58 -1.25 -14.49
N LEU A 360 9.35 -0.21 -14.11
CA LEU A 360 10.01 -0.18 -12.80
C LEU A 360 9.00 -0.13 -11.65
N ARG A 361 7.85 0.49 -11.87
CA ARG A 361 6.76 0.57 -10.92
C ARG A 361 5.55 -0.05 -11.59
N THR A 362 4.95 -1.10 -11.04
CA THR A 362 3.73 -1.72 -11.60
C THR A 362 2.54 -0.73 -11.53
N ILE A 363 2.56 0.36 -12.30
CA ILE A 363 1.59 1.43 -12.34
C ILE A 363 0.92 1.36 -13.71
N GLY A 364 -0.38 1.09 -13.73
CA GLY A 364 -1.20 1.08 -14.94
C GLY A 364 -1.41 2.48 -15.54
N GLU A 365 -2.03 2.53 -16.72
CA GLU A 365 -2.29 3.77 -17.47
C GLU A 365 -3.04 4.83 -16.63
N SER A 366 -2.73 6.11 -16.78
CA SER A 366 -3.41 7.19 -16.07
C SER A 366 -4.67 7.66 -16.80
N TRP A 367 -5.75 7.87 -16.07
CA TRP A 367 -7.02 8.39 -16.57
C TRP A 367 -7.23 9.83 -16.13
N THR A 368 -7.95 10.58 -16.95
CA THR A 368 -8.18 12.02 -16.78
C THR A 368 -9.66 12.30 -16.52
N ILE A 369 -9.98 13.10 -15.50
CA ILE A 369 -11.35 13.41 -15.08
C ILE A 369 -11.73 14.80 -15.57
N TYR A 370 -12.80 14.88 -16.36
CA TYR A 370 -13.34 16.12 -16.92
C TYR A 370 -14.70 16.45 -16.34
N GLU A 371 -14.97 17.75 -16.20
CA GLU A 371 -16.28 18.27 -15.80
C GLU A 371 -17.25 18.23 -16.99
N GLN A 372 -18.42 17.62 -16.82
CA GLN A 372 -19.40 17.46 -17.90
C GLN A 372 -19.86 18.83 -18.43
N GLY A 373 -19.91 18.99 -19.75
CA GLY A 373 -20.34 20.22 -20.42
C GLY A 373 -19.29 21.36 -20.41
N ARG A 374 -18.15 21.16 -19.75
CA ARG A 374 -16.99 22.06 -19.78
C ARG A 374 -15.76 21.25 -20.23
N GLN A 375 -14.77 21.88 -20.87
CA GLN A 375 -13.45 21.22 -21.04
C GLN A 375 -12.56 21.43 -19.80
N ASN A 376 -13.17 21.59 -18.63
CA ASN A 376 -12.44 21.85 -17.41
C ASN A 376 -11.89 20.54 -16.85
N LEU A 377 -10.60 20.54 -16.58
CA LEU A 377 -9.88 19.40 -16.06
C LEU A 377 -9.97 19.39 -14.53
N ILE A 378 -10.48 18.30 -13.95
CA ILE A 378 -10.66 18.15 -12.50
C ILE A 378 -9.42 17.47 -11.88
N GLY A 379 -8.90 16.42 -12.50
CA GLY A 379 -7.77 15.67 -11.93
C GLY A 379 -7.44 14.40 -12.68
N THR A 380 -6.57 13.57 -12.11
CA THR A 380 -6.15 12.29 -12.68
C THR A 380 -6.25 11.15 -11.67
N VAL A 381 -6.42 9.92 -12.18
CA VAL A 381 -6.47 8.68 -11.39
C VAL A 381 -5.72 7.57 -12.12
N SER A 382 -4.99 6.71 -11.41
CA SER A 382 -4.28 5.58 -12.04
C SER A 382 -5.25 4.48 -12.44
N GLY A 383 -4.94 3.71 -13.49
CA GLY A 383 -5.83 2.69 -14.06
C GLY A 383 -6.28 1.61 -13.08
N GLY A 384 -5.40 1.16 -12.18
CA GLY A 384 -5.76 0.22 -11.10
C GLY A 384 -6.75 0.81 -10.07
N GLN A 385 -6.88 2.13 -9.99
CA GLN A 385 -7.76 2.83 -9.06
C GLN A 385 -9.07 3.30 -9.71
N VAL A 386 -9.14 3.38 -11.04
CA VAL A 386 -10.34 3.84 -11.77
C VAL A 386 -11.59 3.09 -11.35
N TYR A 387 -11.50 1.77 -11.22
CA TYR A 387 -12.66 0.95 -10.88
C TYR A 387 -13.04 1.02 -9.41
N GLY A 388 -12.10 1.34 -8.52
CA GLY A 388 -12.35 1.48 -7.07
C GLY A 388 -12.69 2.90 -6.61
N GLU A 389 -12.36 3.93 -7.39
CA GLU A 389 -12.58 5.35 -7.03
C GLU A 389 -13.49 6.10 -8.01
N CYS A 390 -13.56 5.66 -9.27
CA CYS A 390 -14.30 6.34 -10.35
C CYS A 390 -15.22 5.37 -11.09
N TYR A 391 -15.94 4.52 -10.35
CA TYR A 391 -17.04 3.72 -10.89
C TYR A 391 -18.26 4.55 -11.22
N ASP A 392 -19.14 4.01 -12.05
CA ASP A 392 -20.38 4.69 -12.38
C ASP A 392 -21.23 4.88 -11.11
N GLY A 393 -21.72 6.10 -10.88
CA GLY A 393 -22.39 6.49 -9.64
C GLY A 393 -21.46 6.80 -8.46
N ALA A 394 -20.13 6.74 -8.63
CA ALA A 394 -19.19 7.13 -7.58
C ALA A 394 -19.26 8.63 -7.27
N VAL A 395 -19.11 8.99 -6.00
CA VAL A 395 -18.91 10.37 -5.55
C VAL A 395 -17.41 10.61 -5.40
N TYR A 396 -16.82 11.25 -6.40
CA TYR A 396 -15.42 11.65 -6.40
C TYR A 396 -15.25 12.99 -5.70
N LEU A 397 -14.39 13.02 -4.67
CA LEU A 397 -14.14 14.21 -3.87
C LEU A 397 -12.84 14.88 -4.33
N HIS A 398 -12.89 16.17 -4.63
CA HIS A 398 -11.72 16.94 -5.06
C HIS A 398 -11.74 18.34 -4.44
N ARG A 399 -10.81 18.60 -3.51
CA ARG A 399 -10.65 19.87 -2.79
C ARG A 399 -11.94 20.32 -2.09
N GLY A 400 -12.61 19.38 -1.45
CA GLY A 400 -13.90 19.56 -0.77
C GLY A 400 -15.12 19.73 -1.69
N ARG A 401 -14.95 19.77 -3.02
CA ARG A 401 -16.07 19.67 -3.98
C ARG A 401 -16.37 18.21 -4.26
N GLN A 402 -17.64 17.92 -4.52
CA GLN A 402 -18.11 16.57 -4.83
C GLN A 402 -18.49 16.49 -6.29
N TYR A 403 -18.08 15.42 -6.96
CA TYR A 403 -18.36 15.17 -8.36
C TYR A 403 -18.96 13.78 -8.52
N LEU A 404 -20.14 13.67 -9.11
CA LEU A 404 -20.75 12.40 -9.46
C LEU A 404 -20.14 11.89 -10.77
N ILE A 405 -19.58 10.70 -10.76
CA ILE A 405 -19.09 10.02 -11.95
C ILE A 405 -20.28 9.46 -12.73
N GLN A 406 -20.35 9.76 -14.02
CA GLN A 406 -21.49 9.41 -14.90
C GLN A 406 -21.08 8.61 -16.13
N GLY A 407 -19.79 8.33 -16.30
CA GLY A 407 -19.31 7.59 -17.44
C GLY A 407 -17.80 7.65 -17.63
N ARG A 408 -17.29 6.71 -18.41
CA ARG A 408 -15.87 6.53 -18.74
C ARG A 408 -15.74 6.24 -20.23
N ASP A 409 -14.73 6.81 -20.87
CA ASP A 409 -14.32 6.51 -22.24
C ASP A 409 -12.95 5.81 -22.19
N PRO A 410 -12.92 4.46 -22.20
CA PRO A 410 -11.68 3.69 -22.15
C PRO A 410 -10.74 3.93 -23.32
N SER A 411 -11.29 4.26 -24.50
CA SER A 411 -10.46 4.50 -25.68
C SER A 411 -9.57 5.73 -25.55
N LYS A 412 -9.98 6.70 -24.71
CA LYS A 412 -9.26 7.95 -24.47
C LYS A 412 -8.67 8.06 -23.07
N GLY A 413 -8.94 7.10 -22.19
CA GLY A 413 -8.60 7.20 -20.77
C GLY A 413 -9.28 8.39 -20.08
N GLN A 414 -10.55 8.67 -20.41
CA GLN A 414 -11.28 9.84 -19.89
C GLN A 414 -12.47 9.44 -19.01
N ILE A 415 -12.76 10.28 -18.03
CA ILE A 415 -13.87 10.10 -17.07
C ILE A 415 -14.70 11.39 -17.09
N GLN A 416 -16.02 11.26 -17.16
CA GLN A 416 -16.95 12.38 -17.12
C GLN A 416 -17.59 12.47 -15.74
N ALA A 417 -17.58 13.67 -15.16
CA ALA A 417 -18.14 13.92 -13.85
C ALA A 417 -18.90 15.24 -13.80
N SER A 418 -19.97 15.31 -13.01
CA SER A 418 -20.73 16.54 -12.78
C SER A 418 -20.67 16.94 -11.31
N GLU A 419 -20.58 18.23 -11.02
CA GLU A 419 -20.54 18.74 -9.64
C GLU A 419 -21.89 18.48 -8.94
N VAL A 420 -21.84 17.95 -7.71
CA VAL A 420 -23.00 17.63 -6.89
C VAL A 420 -22.77 18.06 -5.44
N ASP A 421 -23.85 18.22 -4.67
CA ASP A 421 -23.77 18.34 -3.21
C ASP A 421 -24.70 17.33 -2.56
N VAL A 422 -24.11 16.23 -2.09
CA VAL A 422 -24.82 15.12 -1.46
C VAL A 422 -24.36 14.91 0.00
N PRO A 423 -25.22 14.39 0.89
CA PRO A 423 -24.89 14.16 2.31
C PRO A 423 -24.16 12.82 2.56
N TYR A 424 -23.70 12.16 1.50
CA TYR A 424 -23.05 10.84 1.55
C TYR A 424 -21.80 10.81 0.68
N TYR A 425 -20.91 9.86 0.93
CA TYR A 425 -19.83 9.47 0.02
C TYR A 425 -20.03 8.02 -0.42
N THR A 426 -19.29 7.57 -1.42
CA THR A 426 -19.40 6.19 -1.92
C THR A 426 -18.17 5.36 -1.57
N ARG A 427 -18.39 4.08 -1.23
CA ARG A 427 -17.34 3.11 -0.91
C ARG A 427 -17.50 1.87 -1.79
N ALA A 428 -16.48 1.53 -2.57
CA ALA A 428 -16.50 0.34 -3.41
C ALA A 428 -16.45 -0.96 -2.58
N LYS A 429 -17.17 -1.98 -3.01
CA LYS A 429 -17.02 -3.38 -2.58
C LYS A 429 -16.19 -4.11 -3.64
N THR A 430 -15.08 -4.71 -3.21
CA THR A 430 -14.16 -5.39 -4.10
C THR A 430 -14.05 -6.86 -3.72
N GLU A 431 -14.24 -7.72 -4.71
CA GLU A 431 -13.99 -9.15 -4.61
C GLU A 431 -12.65 -9.49 -5.25
N LYS A 432 -12.03 -10.55 -4.73
CA LYS A 432 -10.79 -11.11 -5.27
C LYS A 432 -10.95 -12.61 -5.39
N GLU A 433 -10.42 -13.14 -6.48
CA GLU A 433 -10.39 -14.57 -6.74
C GLU A 433 -9.01 -14.99 -7.26
N THR A 434 -8.72 -16.28 -7.10
CA THR A 434 -7.58 -16.94 -7.73
C THR A 434 -8.05 -18.12 -8.55
N GLU A 435 -7.60 -18.18 -9.80
CA GLU A 435 -7.79 -19.32 -10.70
C GLU A 435 -6.43 -20.00 -10.92
N ILE A 436 -6.37 -21.32 -10.77
CA ILE A 436 -5.20 -22.15 -11.07
C ILE A 436 -5.17 -22.37 -12.58
N LEU A 437 -4.14 -21.84 -13.25
CA LEU A 437 -3.92 -22.01 -14.69
C LEU A 437 -3.11 -23.26 -14.99
N GLU A 438 -2.06 -23.50 -14.21
CA GLU A 438 -1.11 -24.58 -14.44
C GLU A 438 -0.48 -25.03 -13.12
N GLU A 439 -0.41 -26.34 -12.88
CA GLU A 439 0.36 -26.92 -11.77
C GLU A 439 1.78 -27.22 -12.24
N LEU A 440 2.77 -26.56 -11.63
CA LEU A 440 4.18 -26.70 -12.00
C LEU A 440 4.89 -27.74 -11.14
N ARG A 441 4.63 -27.74 -9.82
CA ARG A 441 5.22 -28.69 -8.87
C ARG A 441 4.22 -29.07 -7.79
N SER A 442 4.36 -30.28 -7.28
CA SER A 442 3.57 -30.82 -6.17
C SER A 442 4.50 -31.44 -5.13
N ARG A 443 4.23 -31.18 -3.86
CA ARG A 443 5.06 -31.61 -2.73
C ARG A 443 4.17 -32.17 -1.61
N PRO A 444 4.23 -33.48 -1.31
CA PRO A 444 3.50 -34.05 -0.19
C PRO A 444 4.06 -33.51 1.12
N MET A 445 3.18 -33.13 2.03
CA MET A 445 3.49 -32.62 3.37
C MET A 445 2.86 -33.56 4.41
N PRO A 446 3.23 -33.46 5.70
CA PRO A 446 2.58 -34.24 6.75
C PRO A 446 1.07 -33.96 6.84
N GLY A 447 0.26 -34.83 6.23
CA GLY A 447 -1.21 -34.77 6.27
C GLY A 447 -1.88 -33.88 5.21
N PHE A 448 -1.13 -33.20 4.34
CA PHE A 448 -1.69 -32.34 3.30
C PHE A 448 -0.80 -32.25 2.06
N LEU A 449 -1.28 -31.59 1.01
CA LEU A 449 -0.52 -31.38 -0.24
C LEU A 449 -0.20 -29.91 -0.42
N ALA A 450 1.06 -29.59 -0.71
CA ALA A 450 1.45 -28.25 -1.16
C ALA A 450 1.73 -28.29 -2.67
N LYS A 451 1.26 -27.28 -3.39
CA LYS A 451 1.51 -27.16 -4.83
C LYS A 451 2.02 -25.78 -5.18
N LEU A 452 2.75 -25.69 -6.29
CA LEU A 452 3.22 -24.47 -6.92
C LEU A 452 2.71 -24.45 -8.35
N GLY A 453 2.25 -23.29 -8.80
CA GLY A 453 1.65 -23.16 -10.12
C GLY A 453 1.52 -21.74 -10.61
N ARG A 454 1.10 -21.61 -11.87
CA ARG A 454 0.65 -20.34 -12.42
C ARG A 454 -0.76 -20.08 -11.98
N LEU A 455 -0.98 -18.88 -11.47
CA LEU A 455 -2.27 -18.41 -11.00
C LEU A 455 -2.70 -17.22 -11.83
N LYS A 456 -4.00 -17.06 -12.01
CA LYS A 456 -4.62 -15.81 -12.42
C LYS A 456 -5.32 -15.23 -11.21
N VAL A 457 -4.89 -14.05 -10.80
CA VAL A 457 -5.49 -13.33 -9.69
C VAL A 457 -6.43 -12.30 -10.29
N SER A 458 -7.73 -12.44 -10.02
CA SER A 458 -8.72 -11.47 -10.46
C SER A 458 -9.19 -10.60 -9.30
N SER A 459 -9.53 -9.35 -9.60
CA SER A 459 -10.18 -8.42 -8.70
C SER A 459 -11.28 -7.67 -9.44
N GLN A 460 -12.45 -7.61 -8.84
CA GLN A 460 -13.61 -6.94 -9.42
C GLN A 460 -14.28 -6.06 -8.37
N VAL A 461 -14.70 -4.86 -8.79
CA VAL A 461 -15.63 -4.06 -8.00
C VAL A 461 -17.04 -4.49 -8.35
N VAL A 462 -17.67 -5.23 -7.45
CA VAL A 462 -19.00 -5.85 -7.66
C VAL A 462 -20.16 -4.93 -7.26
N GLY A 463 -19.85 -3.87 -6.52
CA GLY A 463 -20.85 -2.92 -6.05
C GLY A 463 -20.23 -1.80 -5.26
N PHE A 464 -21.09 -0.92 -4.72
CA PHE A 464 -20.68 0.14 -3.82
C PHE A 464 -21.76 0.45 -2.79
N GLU A 465 -21.35 1.08 -1.71
CA GLU A 465 -22.21 1.54 -0.64
C GLU A 465 -22.25 3.06 -0.62
N LYS A 466 -23.44 3.63 -0.40
CA LYS A 466 -23.56 5.03 -0.03
C LYS A 466 -23.46 5.13 1.48
N VAL A 467 -22.46 5.84 1.97
CA VAL A 467 -22.19 5.98 3.40
C VAL A 467 -22.46 7.42 3.81
N ARG A 468 -23.31 7.62 4.82
CA ARG A 468 -23.62 8.95 5.33
C ARG A 468 -22.36 9.58 5.92
N VAL A 469 -22.12 10.84 5.56
CA VAL A 469 -20.93 11.56 6.01
C VAL A 469 -20.89 11.68 7.54
N GLY A 470 -22.01 12.03 8.18
CA GLY A 470 -22.06 12.32 9.62
C GLY A 470 -21.74 11.12 10.53
N ASP A 471 -22.59 10.09 10.51
CA ASP A 471 -22.52 8.94 11.42
C ASP A 471 -21.82 7.71 10.83
N GLN A 472 -21.37 7.77 9.57
CA GLN A 472 -20.74 6.66 8.84
C GLN A 472 -21.66 5.44 8.64
N SER A 473 -22.97 5.61 8.80
CA SER A 473 -23.96 4.54 8.54
C SER A 473 -24.06 4.26 7.05
N VAL A 474 -24.21 2.97 6.71
CA VAL A 474 -24.50 2.55 5.34
C VAL A 474 -25.96 2.89 5.05
N LEU A 475 -26.19 3.78 4.07
CA LEU A 475 -27.52 4.21 3.66
C LEU A 475 -28.17 3.25 2.67
N SER A 476 -27.37 2.71 1.76
CA SER A 476 -27.83 1.81 0.70
C SER A 476 -26.63 1.13 0.05
N GLN A 477 -26.87 -0.03 -0.55
CA GLN A 477 -25.91 -0.79 -1.34
C GLN A 477 -26.41 -0.88 -2.79
N HIS A 478 -25.50 -0.82 -3.74
CA HIS A 478 -25.80 -0.79 -5.17
C HIS A 478 -24.87 -1.79 -5.86
N PRO A 479 -25.39 -2.77 -6.62
CA PRO A 479 -24.55 -3.62 -7.45
C PRO A 479 -23.95 -2.79 -8.59
N LEU A 480 -22.80 -3.24 -9.08
CA LEU A 480 -22.08 -2.58 -10.16
C LEU A 480 -21.49 -3.64 -11.09
N GLU A 481 -21.76 -3.49 -12.39
CA GLU A 481 -21.00 -4.19 -13.41
C GLU A 481 -19.69 -3.45 -13.67
N SER A 482 -18.59 -4.03 -13.18
CA SER A 482 -17.25 -3.51 -13.41
C SER A 482 -16.39 -4.55 -14.14
N PRO A 483 -15.50 -4.15 -15.06
CA PRO A 483 -14.52 -5.06 -15.63
C PRO A 483 -13.71 -5.79 -14.57
N VAL A 484 -13.54 -7.10 -14.76
CA VAL A 484 -12.66 -7.92 -13.94
C VAL A 484 -11.22 -7.59 -14.31
N GLN A 485 -10.49 -6.99 -13.38
CA GLN A 485 -9.05 -6.81 -13.53
C GLN A 485 -8.38 -8.12 -13.15
N HIS A 486 -7.48 -8.61 -13.98
CA HIS A 486 -6.70 -9.79 -13.63
C HIS A 486 -5.26 -9.64 -14.05
N PHE A 487 -4.39 -10.36 -13.36
CA PHE A 487 -3.01 -10.56 -13.77
C PHE A 487 -2.63 -12.02 -13.52
N GLU A 488 -1.79 -12.55 -14.40
CA GLU A 488 -1.19 -13.86 -14.19
C GLU A 488 0.06 -13.71 -13.33
N THR A 489 0.32 -14.65 -12.45
CA THR A 489 1.46 -14.67 -11.55
C THR A 489 1.84 -16.10 -11.17
N VAL A 490 2.90 -16.27 -10.40
CA VAL A 490 3.26 -17.55 -9.79
C VAL A 490 2.85 -17.52 -8.32
N GLY A 491 2.29 -18.64 -7.85
CA GLY A 491 1.90 -18.81 -6.46
C GLY A 491 2.00 -20.26 -6.02
N PHE A 492 2.01 -20.45 -4.71
CA PHE A 492 1.85 -21.75 -4.10
C PHE A 492 0.62 -21.78 -3.21
N TRP A 493 0.09 -22.98 -3.00
CA TRP A 493 -1.06 -23.18 -2.14
C TRP A 493 -0.96 -24.46 -1.32
N LEU A 494 -1.62 -24.43 -0.16
CA LEU A 494 -1.77 -25.57 0.73
C LEU A 494 -3.18 -26.12 0.54
N GLU A 495 -3.31 -27.37 0.12
CA GLU A 495 -4.61 -28.06 0.00
C GLU A 495 -4.96 -28.74 1.32
N LEU A 496 -5.98 -28.24 2.01
CA LEU A 496 -6.44 -28.74 3.29
C LEU A 496 -7.73 -29.55 3.11
N ASP A 497 -7.62 -30.86 3.32
CA ASP A 497 -8.76 -31.78 3.25
C ASP A 497 -9.77 -31.53 4.40
N THR A 498 -10.99 -32.07 4.25
CA THR A 498 -12.13 -31.83 5.15
C THR A 498 -11.84 -32.17 6.62
N HIS A 499 -10.92 -33.09 6.90
CA HIS A 499 -10.59 -33.50 8.27
C HIS A 499 -9.99 -32.34 9.10
N PHE A 500 -9.26 -31.39 8.49
CA PHE A 500 -8.78 -30.19 9.17
C PHE A 500 -9.93 -29.28 9.64
N LYS A 501 -10.94 -29.07 8.77
CA LYS A 501 -12.15 -28.30 9.11
C LYS A 501 -12.91 -28.95 10.27
N LYS A 502 -13.06 -30.29 10.24
CA LYS A 502 -13.74 -31.06 11.29
C LYS A 502 -13.00 -30.99 12.62
N ASP A 503 -11.68 -31.13 12.60
CA ASP A 503 -10.83 -31.06 13.78
C ASP A 503 -10.88 -29.69 14.46
N LEU A 504 -10.81 -28.60 13.68
CA LEU A 504 -10.98 -27.24 14.21
C LEU A 504 -12.36 -27.04 14.85
N ARG A 505 -13.43 -27.53 14.21
CA ARG A 505 -14.80 -27.46 14.75
C ARG A 505 -14.96 -28.24 16.05
N GLN A 506 -14.37 -29.44 16.13
CA GLN A 506 -14.39 -30.27 17.33
C GLN A 506 -13.75 -29.57 18.53
N HIS A 507 -12.71 -28.76 18.29
CA HIS A 507 -12.04 -27.97 19.31
C HIS A 507 -12.63 -26.55 19.47
N HIS A 508 -13.78 -26.27 18.86
CA HIS A 508 -14.49 -24.97 18.91
C HIS A 508 -13.69 -23.78 18.34
N PHE A 509 -12.78 -24.03 17.40
CA PHE A 509 -12.04 -22.99 16.70
C PHE A 509 -12.75 -22.54 15.42
N HIS A 510 -12.57 -21.27 15.05
CA HIS A 510 -13.15 -20.70 13.83
C HIS A 510 -12.30 -21.08 12.62
N HIS A 511 -12.85 -21.92 11.73
CA HIS A 511 -12.11 -22.45 10.58
C HIS A 511 -11.53 -21.35 9.66
N MET A 512 -12.35 -20.43 9.15
CA MET A 512 -11.86 -19.34 8.29
C MET A 512 -10.87 -18.43 9.02
N GLY A 513 -11.18 -18.04 10.26
CA GLY A 513 -10.27 -17.24 11.09
C GLY A 513 -8.91 -17.91 11.31
N SER A 514 -8.87 -19.24 11.42
CA SER A 514 -7.62 -20.01 11.60
C SER A 514 -6.76 -19.99 10.34
N ILE A 515 -7.33 -20.31 9.17
CA ILE A 515 -6.58 -20.32 7.91
C ILE A 515 -6.16 -18.91 7.48
N HIS A 516 -7.00 -17.91 7.72
CA HIS A 516 -6.71 -16.49 7.44
C HIS A 516 -5.60 -15.93 8.34
N ALA A 517 -5.60 -16.31 9.63
CA ALA A 517 -4.51 -15.96 10.54
C ALA A 517 -3.17 -16.57 10.11
N ILE A 518 -3.17 -17.81 9.60
CA ILE A 518 -1.97 -18.44 9.04
C ILE A 518 -1.48 -17.68 7.80
N GLU A 519 -2.37 -17.31 6.88
CA GLU A 519 -2.02 -16.55 5.67
C GLU A 519 -1.38 -15.19 6.01
N HIS A 520 -1.97 -14.44 6.94
CA HIS A 520 -1.39 -13.20 7.46
C HIS A 520 -0.01 -13.40 8.06
N ALA A 521 0.14 -14.42 8.92
CA ALA A 521 1.39 -14.70 9.61
C ALA A 521 2.50 -15.13 8.62
N MET A 522 2.18 -16.00 7.66
CA MET A 522 3.11 -16.43 6.60
C MET A 522 3.58 -15.25 5.75
N LYS A 523 2.67 -14.38 5.29
CA LYS A 523 3.03 -13.18 4.52
C LYS A 523 3.89 -12.21 5.30
N SER A 524 3.62 -12.05 6.60
CA SER A 524 4.38 -11.16 7.46
C SER A 524 5.84 -11.63 7.62
N LEU A 525 6.08 -12.94 7.53
CA LEU A 525 7.40 -13.57 7.64
C LEU A 525 8.11 -13.75 6.29
N PHE A 526 7.42 -13.55 5.18
CA PHE A 526 7.98 -13.77 3.84
C PHE A 526 9.31 -13.01 3.57
N PRO A 527 9.47 -11.75 4.02
CA PRO A 527 10.74 -11.02 3.91
C PRO A 527 11.95 -11.67 4.59
N LEU A 528 11.74 -12.60 5.53
CA LEU A 528 12.82 -13.34 6.20
C LEU A 528 13.27 -14.56 5.40
N LEU A 529 12.47 -15.02 4.43
CA LEU A 529 12.82 -16.11 3.51
C LEU A 529 13.33 -15.58 2.18
N ALA A 530 12.67 -14.55 1.65
CA ALA A 530 13.02 -13.90 0.40
C ALA A 530 13.32 -12.42 0.64
N LEU A 531 14.31 -11.87 -0.08
CA LEU A 531 14.67 -10.45 0.02
C LEU A 531 13.58 -9.59 -0.67
N SER A 532 12.43 -9.42 0.00
CA SER A 532 11.26 -8.71 -0.50
C SER A 532 10.60 -7.84 0.57
N ASN A 533 9.71 -6.94 0.14
CA ASN A 533 8.81 -6.22 1.04
C ASN A 533 7.53 -7.04 1.31
N ARG A 534 6.85 -6.77 2.43
CA ARG A 534 5.56 -7.42 2.76
C ARG A 534 4.47 -7.20 1.71
N THR A 535 4.57 -6.12 0.93
CA THR A 535 3.62 -5.76 -0.13
C THR A 535 3.86 -6.49 -1.44
N ASP A 536 5.02 -7.16 -1.59
CA ASP A 536 5.39 -7.86 -2.83
C ASP A 536 4.74 -9.25 -2.90
N VAL A 537 4.06 -9.66 -1.82
CA VAL A 537 3.42 -10.97 -1.67
C VAL A 537 1.92 -10.79 -1.37
N GLY A 538 1.09 -11.38 -2.22
CA GLY A 538 -0.34 -11.50 -2.03
C GLY A 538 -0.71 -12.80 -1.31
N GLY A 539 -1.94 -12.85 -0.82
CA GLY A 539 -2.51 -14.08 -0.31
C GLY A 539 -4.02 -14.00 -0.22
N ILE A 540 -4.64 -15.18 -0.28
CA ILE A 540 -6.08 -15.38 -0.20
C ILE A 540 -6.35 -16.75 0.40
N CYS A 541 -7.42 -16.86 1.18
CA CYS A 541 -7.85 -18.12 1.78
C CYS A 541 -9.24 -18.49 1.29
N TYR A 542 -9.48 -19.79 1.16
CA TYR A 542 -10.76 -20.37 0.81
C TYR A 542 -11.14 -21.42 1.83
N THR A 543 -12.35 -21.34 2.38
CA THR A 543 -12.95 -22.47 3.10
C THR A 543 -13.31 -23.60 2.14
N LEU A 544 -13.68 -23.26 0.90
CA LEU A 544 -13.92 -24.20 -0.20
C LEU A 544 -13.52 -23.54 -1.52
N HIS A 545 -12.38 -23.91 -2.09
CA HIS A 545 -11.90 -23.36 -3.35
C HIS A 545 -12.69 -23.96 -4.54
N PRO A 546 -13.15 -23.15 -5.52
CA PRO A 546 -14.01 -23.64 -6.60
C PRO A 546 -13.41 -24.79 -7.43
N GLN A 547 -12.11 -24.71 -7.76
CA GLN A 547 -11.43 -25.73 -8.57
C GLN A 547 -10.97 -26.94 -7.73
N LEU A 548 -10.54 -26.71 -6.48
CA LEU A 548 -9.95 -27.77 -5.66
C LEU A 548 -11.00 -28.55 -4.87
N ARG A 549 -12.17 -27.94 -4.63
CA ARG A 549 -13.22 -28.45 -3.73
C ARG A 549 -12.69 -28.80 -2.33
N LYS A 550 -11.70 -28.03 -1.87
CA LYS A 550 -11.02 -28.16 -0.58
C LYS A 550 -10.79 -26.79 0.04
N SER A 551 -10.51 -26.76 1.34
CA SER A 551 -9.98 -25.55 1.97
C SER A 551 -8.57 -25.29 1.46
N ALA A 552 -8.21 -24.03 1.24
CA ALA A 552 -6.92 -23.70 0.65
C ALA A 552 -6.38 -22.36 1.15
N ILE A 553 -5.07 -22.31 1.35
CA ILE A 553 -4.32 -21.09 1.63
C ILE A 553 -3.41 -20.83 0.43
N PHE A 554 -3.63 -19.73 -0.29
CA PHE A 554 -2.80 -19.30 -1.40
C PHE A 554 -1.86 -18.18 -0.98
N VAL A 555 -0.62 -18.28 -1.42
CA VAL A 555 0.39 -17.23 -1.31
C VAL A 555 1.04 -17.05 -2.68
N TYR A 556 1.11 -15.82 -3.17
CA TYR A 556 1.50 -15.56 -4.55
C TYR A 556 2.26 -14.26 -4.70
N ASP A 557 3.00 -14.14 -5.79
CA ASP A 557 3.75 -12.93 -6.12
C ASP A 557 2.76 -11.82 -6.52
N TYR A 558 2.80 -10.67 -5.84
CA TYR A 558 1.91 -9.54 -6.13
C TYR A 558 2.40 -8.72 -7.35
N HIS A 559 2.90 -9.41 -8.37
CA HIS A 559 3.46 -8.84 -9.59
C HIS A 559 3.06 -9.68 -10.81
N PRO A 560 2.59 -9.05 -11.90
CA PRO A 560 2.32 -9.75 -13.15
C PRO A 560 3.54 -10.53 -13.65
N GLY A 561 3.33 -11.79 -14.02
CA GLY A 561 4.34 -12.74 -14.49
C GLY A 561 5.09 -13.49 -13.39
N GLY A 562 4.95 -13.09 -12.12
CA GLY A 562 5.77 -13.61 -11.03
C GLY A 562 7.18 -13.01 -11.01
N ILE A 563 7.80 -13.10 -9.84
CA ILE A 563 9.12 -12.53 -9.50
C ILE A 563 9.98 -13.51 -8.70
N GLY A 564 9.54 -14.75 -8.50
CA GLY A 564 10.34 -15.80 -7.86
C GLY A 564 10.14 -15.92 -6.35
N LEU A 565 9.25 -15.11 -5.74
CA LEU A 565 9.07 -15.15 -4.28
C LEU A 565 8.29 -16.41 -3.89
N ALA A 566 7.20 -16.72 -4.60
CA ALA A 566 6.38 -17.90 -4.40
C ALA A 566 7.18 -19.20 -4.58
N GLU A 567 8.05 -19.27 -5.58
CA GLU A 567 8.91 -20.44 -5.81
C GLU A 567 9.88 -20.66 -4.66
N LYS A 568 10.45 -19.58 -4.10
CA LYS A 568 11.33 -19.65 -2.93
C LYS A 568 10.55 -20.03 -1.68
N GLY A 569 9.39 -19.42 -1.45
CA GLY A 569 8.49 -19.75 -0.35
C GLY A 569 8.04 -21.20 -0.38
N PHE A 570 7.75 -21.74 -1.57
CA PHE A 570 7.41 -23.15 -1.76
C PHE A 570 8.60 -24.08 -1.49
N ALA A 571 9.81 -23.72 -1.95
CA ALA A 571 11.02 -24.51 -1.72
C ALA A 571 11.37 -24.61 -0.23
N GLU A 572 11.19 -23.53 0.53
CA GLU A 572 11.44 -23.46 1.99
C GLU A 572 10.16 -23.54 2.84
N LEU A 573 9.08 -24.15 2.32
CA LEU A 573 7.76 -24.10 2.97
C LEU A 573 7.74 -24.75 4.36
N ASP A 574 8.52 -25.79 4.63
CA ASP A 574 8.62 -26.39 5.97
C ASP A 574 9.11 -25.35 6.98
N LYS A 575 10.21 -24.67 6.64
CA LYS A 575 10.80 -23.60 7.45
C LYS A 575 9.84 -22.42 7.60
N LEU A 576 9.11 -22.05 6.54
CA LEU A 576 8.07 -21.01 6.62
C LEU A 576 6.99 -21.35 7.64
N LEU A 577 6.45 -22.57 7.61
CA LEU A 577 5.42 -23.02 8.55
C LEU A 577 5.94 -23.08 9.99
N GLU A 578 7.18 -23.54 10.19
CA GLU A 578 7.81 -23.54 11.51
C GLU A 578 8.03 -22.15 12.08
N MET A 579 8.55 -21.22 11.26
CA MET A 579 8.71 -19.82 11.65
C MET A 579 7.35 -19.18 11.96
N THR A 580 6.32 -19.51 11.19
CA THR A 580 4.95 -19.03 11.40
C THR A 580 4.41 -19.51 12.75
N LEU A 581 4.52 -20.82 13.03
CA LEU A 581 4.12 -21.36 14.33
C LEU A 581 4.88 -20.70 15.48
N HIS A 582 6.20 -20.56 15.34
CA HIS A 582 7.05 -19.97 16.38
C HIS A 582 6.64 -18.52 16.69
N MET A 583 6.44 -17.71 15.65
CA MET A 583 6.02 -16.31 15.79
C MET A 583 4.65 -16.19 16.46
N VAL A 584 3.66 -16.98 16.00
CA VAL A 584 2.29 -16.87 16.52
C VAL A 584 2.20 -17.41 17.96
N SER A 585 2.86 -18.53 18.26
CA SER A 585 2.81 -19.17 19.58
C SER A 585 3.57 -18.42 20.67
N ARG A 586 4.69 -17.76 20.35
CA ARG A 586 5.49 -16.98 21.32
C ARG A 586 5.02 -15.54 21.51
N CYS A 587 4.04 -15.09 20.72
CA CYS A 587 3.51 -13.76 20.90
C CYS A 587 2.62 -13.72 22.15
N ASP A 588 2.85 -12.78 23.06
CA ASP A 588 2.15 -12.66 24.34
C ASP A 588 0.69 -12.15 24.25
N CYS A 589 0.14 -11.98 23.04
CA CYS A 589 -1.23 -11.51 22.86
C CYS A 589 -2.27 -12.64 22.94
N ASP A 590 -3.48 -12.37 23.45
CA ASP A 590 -4.51 -13.42 23.55
C ASP A 590 -5.25 -13.67 22.23
N VAL A 591 -5.76 -12.60 21.62
CA VAL A 591 -6.69 -12.68 20.46
C VAL A 591 -6.00 -12.56 19.10
N GLY A 592 -4.72 -12.18 19.09
CA GLY A 592 -4.01 -11.77 17.89
C GLY A 592 -3.57 -10.30 17.95
N CYS A 593 -2.44 -10.01 17.32
CA CYS A 593 -1.90 -8.67 17.25
C CYS A 593 -1.07 -8.48 15.97
N PRO A 594 -0.62 -7.24 15.69
CA PRO A 594 0.28 -6.89 14.60
C PRO A 594 1.59 -7.65 14.50
N SER A 595 2.06 -8.19 15.62
CA SER A 595 3.31 -8.97 15.66
C SER A 595 3.09 -10.42 15.26
N CYS A 596 1.85 -10.90 15.13
CA CYS A 596 1.55 -12.29 14.81
C CYS A 596 0.59 -12.44 13.63
N ILE A 597 -0.70 -12.10 13.78
CA ILE A 597 -1.74 -12.52 12.85
C ILE A 597 -2.54 -11.36 12.22
N HIS A 598 -2.25 -10.10 12.55
CA HIS A 598 -2.84 -8.96 11.84
C HIS A 598 -1.98 -8.52 10.67
N PHE A 599 -2.63 -8.21 9.55
CA PHE A 599 -1.97 -7.68 8.36
C PHE A 599 -2.51 -6.27 8.02
N PRO A 600 -1.63 -5.25 7.83
CA PRO A 600 -2.06 -3.87 7.63
C PRO A 600 -2.94 -3.62 6.40
N THR A 601 -2.81 -4.45 5.35
CA THR A 601 -3.51 -4.28 4.07
C THR A 601 -4.55 -5.38 3.82
N CYS A 602 -5.04 -6.02 4.88
CA CYS A 602 -6.12 -7.00 4.79
C CYS A 602 -7.40 -6.36 4.24
N GLY A 603 -7.92 -6.86 3.12
CA GLY A 603 -9.15 -6.37 2.48
C GLY A 603 -10.41 -6.64 3.31
N ALA A 604 -10.39 -7.68 4.15
CA ALA A 604 -11.48 -8.04 5.07
C ALA A 604 -11.37 -7.35 6.44
N GLY A 605 -10.43 -6.39 6.61
CA GLY A 605 -10.30 -5.63 7.85
C GLY A 605 -9.83 -6.45 9.05
N ASN A 606 -9.04 -7.51 8.83
CA ASN A 606 -8.57 -8.44 9.86
C ASN A 606 -9.69 -9.21 10.58
N VAL A 607 -10.78 -9.51 9.87
CA VAL A 607 -11.92 -10.29 10.40
C VAL A 607 -12.38 -11.33 9.35
N PRO A 608 -12.69 -12.58 9.74
CA PRO A 608 -12.40 -13.19 11.05
C PRO A 608 -10.92 -13.56 11.17
N LEU A 609 -10.40 -13.61 12.41
CA LEU A 609 -9.09 -14.14 12.76
C LEU A 609 -9.18 -14.96 14.06
N ASP A 610 -8.52 -16.11 14.10
CA ASP A 610 -8.49 -16.98 15.28
C ASP A 610 -7.05 -17.42 15.57
N LYS A 611 -6.45 -16.80 16.60
CA LYS A 611 -5.08 -17.11 17.01
C LYS A 611 -4.95 -18.55 17.52
N ALA A 612 -5.83 -18.98 18.42
CA ALA A 612 -5.74 -20.29 19.05
C ALA A 612 -5.94 -21.40 18.01
N GLY A 613 -6.94 -21.25 17.15
CA GLY A 613 -7.18 -22.14 16.02
C GLY A 613 -6.03 -22.18 15.02
N SER A 614 -5.38 -21.03 14.74
CA SER A 614 -4.20 -20.99 13.87
C SER A 614 -3.00 -21.75 14.46
N ILE A 615 -2.76 -21.64 15.77
CA ILE A 615 -1.68 -22.36 16.47
C ILE A 615 -1.96 -23.87 16.43
N HIS A 616 -3.19 -24.27 16.73
CA HIS A 616 -3.63 -25.66 16.64
C HIS A 616 -3.39 -26.23 15.24
N LEU A 617 -3.91 -25.57 14.21
CA LEU A 617 -3.73 -26.00 12.83
C LEU A 617 -2.25 -26.03 12.41
N LEU A 618 -1.44 -25.04 12.79
CA LEU A 618 0.00 -25.03 12.51
C LEU A 618 0.76 -26.17 13.19
N ASN A 619 0.38 -26.57 14.41
CA ASN A 619 0.96 -27.76 15.05
C ASN A 619 0.67 -29.02 14.24
N VAL A 620 -0.53 -29.14 13.67
CA VAL A 620 -0.85 -30.26 12.78
C VAL A 620 -0.07 -30.17 11.46
N LEU A 621 -0.07 -29.02 10.79
CA LEU A 621 0.62 -28.82 9.50
C LEU A 621 2.14 -29.00 9.59
N THR A 622 2.72 -28.79 10.77
CA THR A 622 4.15 -29.02 11.02
C THR A 622 4.45 -30.41 11.60
N GLY A 623 3.44 -31.29 11.70
CA GLY A 623 3.59 -32.66 12.20
C GLY A 623 3.85 -32.78 13.72
N ARG A 624 3.68 -31.70 14.49
CA ARG A 624 3.79 -31.71 15.97
C ARG A 624 2.57 -32.32 16.65
N GLN A 625 1.43 -32.30 15.97
CA GLN A 625 0.19 -32.94 16.37
C GLN A 625 -0.40 -33.75 15.22
N THR A 626 -1.14 -34.80 15.53
CA THR A 626 -1.82 -35.66 14.55
C THR A 626 -3.32 -35.60 14.79
N ILE A 627 -4.10 -35.51 13.72
CA ILE A 627 -5.55 -35.58 13.79
C ILE A 627 -5.95 -37.06 13.85
N ASP A 628 -6.68 -37.45 14.90
CA ASP A 628 -7.33 -38.77 14.94
C ASP A 628 -8.61 -38.73 14.09
N ILE A 629 -8.45 -39.07 12.81
CA ILE A 629 -9.53 -39.04 11.82
C ILE A 629 -10.70 -39.93 12.24
N ALA A 630 -10.45 -41.02 12.96
CA ALA A 630 -11.51 -41.94 13.40
C ALA A 630 -12.40 -41.35 14.50
N SER A 631 -11.88 -40.36 15.26
CA SER A 631 -12.61 -39.67 16.31
C SER A 631 -13.48 -38.50 15.80
N LEU A 632 -13.27 -38.06 14.55
CA LEU A 632 -13.97 -36.91 14.00
C LEU A 632 -15.46 -37.24 13.77
N PRO A 633 -16.38 -36.31 14.07
CA PRO A 633 -17.80 -36.52 13.83
C PRO A 633 -18.09 -36.82 12.35
N ILE A 634 -18.86 -37.88 12.13
CA ILE A 634 -19.44 -38.23 10.83
C ILE A 634 -20.67 -37.36 10.63
N THR A 635 -20.47 -36.06 10.37
CA THR A 635 -21.53 -35.21 9.81
C THR A 635 -21.50 -35.32 8.30
N GLU A 636 -22.70 -35.39 7.70
CA GLU A 636 -22.92 -35.25 6.26
C GLU A 636 -22.29 -33.94 5.79
N LEU A 637 -21.76 -33.93 4.57
CA LEU A 637 -21.22 -32.73 3.93
C LEU A 637 -22.33 -31.69 3.81
N GLU A 638 -22.44 -30.79 4.77
CA GLU A 638 -23.09 -29.51 4.51
C GLU A 638 -22.18 -28.76 3.53
N ASP A 639 -22.62 -28.70 2.28
CA ASP A 639 -22.16 -27.75 1.28
C ASP A 639 -22.43 -26.34 1.82
N GLU A 640 -21.57 -25.86 2.71
CA GLU A 640 -21.51 -24.44 2.99
C GLU A 640 -21.16 -23.75 1.67
N PRO A 641 -22.01 -22.82 1.17
CA PRO A 641 -21.70 -22.09 -0.03
C PRO A 641 -20.32 -21.43 0.12
N PRO A 642 -19.57 -21.22 -0.98
CA PRO A 642 -18.35 -20.43 -0.91
C PRO A 642 -18.69 -19.11 -0.22
N MET A 643 -17.92 -18.76 0.82
CA MET A 643 -18.18 -17.65 1.74
C MET A 643 -17.89 -16.29 1.09
N PHE A 644 -18.45 -16.07 -0.09
CA PHE A 644 -18.73 -14.77 -0.67
C PHE A 644 -20.24 -14.58 -0.93
N ALA A 645 -21.05 -15.62 -0.70
CA ALA A 645 -22.48 -15.45 -0.49
C ALA A 645 -22.70 -14.81 0.89
N ASP A 646 -23.04 -13.52 0.86
CA ASP A 646 -23.95 -12.85 1.78
C ASP A 646 -23.58 -12.85 3.27
N TRP A 647 -23.04 -11.72 3.72
CA TRP A 647 -23.27 -11.25 5.09
C TRP A 647 -24.69 -10.65 5.18
N GLU A 648 -25.68 -11.41 4.72
CA GLU A 648 -27.05 -11.19 5.17
C GLU A 648 -27.05 -11.53 6.65
N MET A 649 -27.27 -10.51 7.50
CA MET A 649 -27.95 -10.78 8.75
C MET A 649 -29.22 -11.51 8.35
N GLU A 650 -29.49 -12.69 8.92
CA GLU A 650 -30.69 -13.48 8.66
C GLU A 650 -31.90 -12.55 8.47
N ASP A 651 -32.31 -12.37 7.21
CA ASP A 651 -33.56 -11.72 6.90
C ASP A 651 -34.64 -12.67 7.43
N ALA A 652 -35.28 -12.28 8.52
CA ALA A 652 -36.50 -12.92 8.96
C ALA A 652 -37.46 -12.93 7.76
N PRO A 653 -38.04 -14.09 7.39
CA PRO A 653 -38.86 -14.19 6.19
C PRO A 653 -40.02 -13.18 6.27
N ASP A 654 -40.20 -12.43 5.18
CA ASP A 654 -41.32 -11.52 4.93
C ASP A 654 -42.61 -12.34 4.75
N GLU A 655 -43.12 -12.88 5.85
CA GLU A 655 -44.50 -13.33 5.95
C GLU A 655 -45.34 -12.17 6.48
N THR A 656 -46.05 -11.47 5.59
CA THR A 656 -47.17 -10.60 6.00
C THR A 656 -48.16 -11.41 6.83
N PRO A 657 -48.33 -11.15 8.14
CA PRO A 657 -49.29 -11.89 8.94
C PRO A 657 -50.69 -11.34 8.64
N ALA A 658 -51.65 -12.26 8.45
CA ALA A 658 -53.07 -11.95 8.47
C ALA A 658 -53.45 -11.25 9.80
N PRO A 659 -54.49 -10.38 9.81
CA PRO A 659 -54.76 -9.52 10.94
C PRO A 659 -55.39 -10.32 12.09
N ASP A 660 -54.60 -10.67 13.10
CA ASP A 660 -55.11 -11.22 14.37
C ASP A 660 -54.68 -10.39 15.58
N GLN A 661 -55.60 -10.31 16.54
CA GLN A 661 -55.75 -9.31 17.59
C GLN A 661 -54.77 -9.51 18.76
N GLY A 662 -53.47 -9.32 18.50
CA GLY A 662 -52.45 -9.18 19.55
C GLY A 662 -52.39 -7.76 20.14
N PRO A 663 -51.87 -7.58 21.37
CA PRO A 663 -51.77 -6.25 21.98
C PRO A 663 -50.83 -5.38 21.15
N ARG A 664 -51.31 -4.18 20.78
CA ARG A 664 -50.50 -3.18 20.07
C ARG A 664 -49.39 -2.67 20.99
N ILE A 665 -48.19 -3.19 20.84
CA ILE A 665 -47.01 -2.71 21.57
C ILE A 665 -46.36 -1.60 20.74
N VAL A 666 -46.33 -0.40 21.29
CA VAL A 666 -45.55 0.73 20.79
C VAL A 666 -44.31 0.85 21.67
N VAL A 667 -43.13 0.80 21.06
CA VAL A 667 -41.86 1.05 21.75
C VAL A 667 -41.48 2.51 21.50
N PHE A 668 -41.40 3.29 22.57
CA PHE A 668 -40.78 4.62 22.55
C PHE A 668 -39.38 4.51 23.13
N ASP A 669 -38.38 4.95 22.37
CA ASP A 669 -37.06 5.24 22.90
C ASP A 669 -37.12 6.63 23.58
N LEU A 670 -36.92 6.66 24.90
CA LEU A 670 -36.97 7.88 25.70
C LEU A 670 -35.60 8.10 26.34
N GLU A 671 -34.83 9.03 25.76
CA GLU A 671 -33.61 9.54 26.37
C GLU A 671 -33.94 10.25 27.70
N THR A 672 -33.19 9.91 28.75
CA THR A 672 -33.37 10.44 30.10
C THR A 672 -32.70 11.80 30.24
N GLN A 673 -33.45 12.85 30.60
CA GLN A 673 -32.94 14.23 30.75
C GLN A 673 -32.16 14.50 32.05
N ARG A 674 -32.08 13.56 32.99
CA ARG A 674 -31.33 13.72 34.26
C ARG A 674 -30.51 12.49 34.58
N SER A 675 -29.29 12.71 35.03
CA SER A 675 -28.34 11.66 35.41
C SER A 675 -28.76 10.95 36.70
N ALA A 676 -28.28 9.72 36.90
CA ALA A 676 -28.55 8.93 38.13
C ALA A 676 -28.12 9.65 39.43
N ALA A 677 -27.17 10.58 39.36
CA ALA A 677 -26.75 11.40 40.49
C ALA A 677 -27.81 12.45 40.87
N GLU A 678 -28.52 13.02 39.88
CA GLU A 678 -29.50 14.09 40.08
C GLU A 678 -30.84 13.60 40.64
N VAL A 679 -31.14 12.31 40.51
CA VAL A 679 -32.32 11.66 41.11
C VAL A 679 -32.00 10.90 42.41
N GLY A 680 -30.76 10.99 42.90
CA GLY A 680 -30.34 10.42 44.19
C GLY A 680 -30.06 8.91 44.16
N GLY A 681 -29.58 8.39 43.02
CA GLY A 681 -29.18 7.00 42.82
C GLY A 681 -30.14 6.21 41.91
N TRP A 682 -29.64 5.12 41.33
CA TRP A 682 -30.37 4.25 40.39
C TRP A 682 -31.70 3.72 40.93
N ASN A 683 -31.80 3.58 42.24
CA ASN A 683 -32.96 3.06 42.96
C ASN A 683 -34.18 4.02 42.92
N LYS A 684 -34.01 5.24 42.40
CA LYS A 684 -35.01 6.31 42.39
C LYS A 684 -35.33 6.84 40.99
N ALA A 685 -35.03 6.05 39.94
CA ALA A 685 -35.22 6.43 38.54
C ALA A 685 -36.67 6.86 38.18
N TYR A 686 -37.67 6.41 38.94
CA TYR A 686 -39.09 6.77 38.76
C TYR A 686 -39.42 8.25 39.05
N LEU A 687 -38.50 9.03 39.63
CA LEU A 687 -38.72 10.44 39.99
C LEU A 687 -38.40 11.43 38.84
N GLY A 688 -37.93 10.97 37.68
CA GLY A 688 -37.80 11.79 36.47
C GLY A 688 -39.13 11.92 35.74
N ALA A 689 -39.86 13.02 35.94
CA ALA A 689 -41.20 13.23 35.35
C ALA A 689 -41.17 13.53 33.83
N LEU A 690 -42.18 13.02 33.12
CA LEU A 690 -42.47 13.18 31.69
C LEU A 690 -43.39 14.40 31.41
N VAL A 691 -43.16 15.12 30.31
CA VAL A 691 -44.14 16.05 29.70
C VAL A 691 -44.38 15.64 28.25
N SER A 692 -45.65 15.36 27.93
CA SER A 692 -46.16 15.16 26.57
C SER A 692 -46.44 16.51 25.89
N GLY A 693 -45.88 16.73 24.70
CA GLY A 693 -46.28 17.78 23.77
C GLY A 693 -46.60 17.14 22.41
N HIS A 694 -47.71 17.57 21.83
CA HIS A 694 -48.40 17.02 20.64
C HIS A 694 -47.55 16.74 19.40
#